data_AF-A0A6G0NW72-F1
#
_entry.id   AF-A0A6G0NW72-F1
#
_cell.length_a   1.000
_cell.length_b   1.000
_cell.length_c   1.000
_cell.angle_alpha   90.00
_cell.angle_beta   90.00
_cell.angle_gamma   90.00
#
_symmetry.space_group_name_H-M   'P 1'
#
loop_
_entity.id
_entity.type
_entity.pdbx_description
1 polymer ?
#
loop_
_entity_poly.entity_id
_entity_poly.type
_entity_poly.pdbx_seq_one_letter_code
_entity_poly.pdbx_strand_id
1 'polypeptide(L)'
;MRTRQDLSSIAASDALRSRRYRCAIPYTMLLIMTLAVLSTARTILASAPPNIMNSIALQWNFDDGRNGWGQSTSLEMGVEVDAGDGRLRGVILNSGDPTLAFVDSPELHVYIGADERDYLVFRMKYLGRCDLAMVSLERSPSEPTAWPDADPRVMNEPIRIPFKLHSNALEQDDLYFIPIWKHVTGVIRRVRFHPCVSRNTFSGQSFLLDWVAFTKAPVVTKVRGCIDKYFDDNDIPGSGRNDDTVAHLNCTETERWTNGFHHSSKAVCSPMKLPRASTYNCVREGGELISISGKHFGTADAVVTIDGVECLDVVHIVPEEELQCRLPPAAPKWLANPTYPSIVRVYNGRLLELYDKVPLLTYAAPVGAPPTPIISNVAAHALDVNWKAPADVWTSMTVTGYRVAWKQCTDATFSPEPAIVVGNVTSTTLIELKSSTSYQVKVTPLTENQWRWSIEWKDIDLYGRRPVLPNVVFGNDSPVSSCAKTLAQDFVFPQFSARLLTNLSALPNAIALRTTPTLGPTGEVGDQGHFGLIVNGDTHVENCNASVSCCDGFDVTAPIGSSAAVAGCSGTFPSEAGAAWYPRQMNVREGFSTNFSFRAANPSTELALGSGGMALGYGGLQNALAVEFDTWFNPELLDVYENHISVHVSGNGGVVQPNHTYSLGSTSNLPDLTEDTHTVRIVYKPNLDERMLFDEAFTASTLAGNFFSSGAWRSGIGLLAIYLDDMNSPALTVPLRIENTLELFHGRAWVGFTGATGANAWQTLDILSWDFHSLRHNIVSTPQLLVT
;
A
#
# COMPACT_ATOMS: atom_id res chain seq x y z
N MET A 1 -42.34 -36.20 -15.34
CA MET A 1 -43.22 -37.39 -15.21
C MET A 1 -42.83 -38.17 -13.93
N ARG A 2 -43.53 -39.27 -13.64
CA ARG A 2 -43.07 -40.38 -12.77
C ARG A 2 -41.75 -41.00 -13.34
N THR A 3 -40.84 -41.70 -12.63
CA THR A 3 -40.79 -42.24 -11.24
C THR A 3 -39.39 -42.78 -10.87
N ARG A 4 -39.07 -42.82 -9.54
CA ARG A 4 -38.32 -43.88 -8.79
C ARG A 4 -36.82 -44.18 -9.11
N GLN A 5 -35.90 -44.05 -8.13
CA GLN A 5 -35.33 -45.08 -7.19
C GLN A 5 -33.93 -45.58 -7.67
N ASP A 6 -32.95 -46.04 -6.87
CA ASP A 6 -32.67 -46.18 -5.41
C ASP A 6 -31.16 -46.57 -5.22
N LEU A 7 -30.51 -46.87 -4.07
CA LEU A 7 -30.87 -47.09 -2.64
C LEU A 7 -29.64 -46.92 -1.70
N SER A 8 -29.72 -46.09 -0.64
CA SER A 8 -28.92 -46.18 0.64
C SER A 8 -27.36 -46.01 0.59
N SER A 9 -26.62 -45.80 1.69
CA SER A 9 -26.92 -45.89 3.14
C SER A 9 -26.08 -44.93 4.04
N ILE A 10 -26.67 -44.50 5.19
CA ILE A 10 -26.12 -44.45 6.58
C ILE A 10 -24.67 -43.94 6.77
N ALA A 11 -24.28 -42.96 7.62
CA ALA A 11 -24.86 -42.22 8.78
C ALA A 11 -23.90 -41.01 9.13
N ALA A 12 -24.07 -40.12 10.12
CA ALA A 12 -25.19 -39.56 10.93
C ALA A 12 -24.62 -38.40 11.81
N SER A 13 -25.50 -37.66 12.52
CA SER A 13 -25.20 -36.51 13.45
C SER A 13 -24.57 -35.26 12.79
N ASP A 14 -24.69 -34.03 13.33
CA ASP A 14 -25.80 -33.44 14.10
C ASP A 14 -25.85 -31.92 13.83
N ALA A 15 -27.04 -31.31 13.73
CA ALA A 15 -27.16 -29.88 13.41
C ALA A 15 -28.43 -29.22 13.98
N LEU A 16 -28.28 -28.48 15.08
CA LEU A 16 -29.37 -27.73 15.72
C LEU A 16 -29.72 -26.44 14.96
N ARG A 17 -30.99 -26.31 14.54
CA ARG A 17 -31.50 -25.18 13.76
C ARG A 17 -32.67 -24.50 14.49
N SER A 18 -32.42 -23.36 15.11
CA SER A 18 -33.49 -22.61 15.81
C SER A 18 -34.43 -21.89 14.82
N ARG A 19 -35.74 -21.96 15.08
CA ARG A 19 -36.79 -21.21 14.36
C ARG A 19 -37.43 -20.18 15.28
N ARG A 20 -37.82 -19.04 14.70
CA ARG A 20 -38.56 -17.97 15.38
C ARG A 20 -39.94 -18.45 15.84
N TYR A 21 -40.39 -17.95 16.99
CA TYR A 21 -41.79 -17.62 17.22
C TYR A 21 -41.89 -16.20 17.77
N ARG A 22 -42.94 -15.46 17.37
CA ARG A 22 -43.36 -14.20 17.99
C ARG A 22 -44.58 -14.49 18.87
N CYS A 23 -44.65 -13.86 20.04
CA CYS A 23 -45.89 -13.62 20.76
C CYS A 23 -45.76 -12.27 21.50
N ALA A 24 -46.86 -11.56 21.75
CA ALA A 24 -46.82 -10.18 22.24
C ALA A 24 -47.97 -9.87 23.22
N ILE A 25 -47.63 -9.39 24.42
CA ILE A 25 -48.54 -8.85 25.46
C ILE A 25 -47.74 -7.77 26.28
N PRO A 26 -48.32 -6.98 27.21
CA PRO A 26 -48.58 -5.56 26.91
C PRO A 26 -47.92 -4.51 27.86
N TYR A 27 -48.08 -3.24 27.48
CA TYR A 27 -47.62 -2.04 28.20
C TYR A 27 -48.41 -1.70 29.49
N THR A 28 -48.32 -2.50 30.57
CA THR A 28 -48.93 -2.14 31.88
C THR A 28 -48.17 -2.60 33.13
N MET A 29 -46.83 -2.48 33.20
CA MET A 29 -46.11 -2.78 34.46
C MET A 29 -44.79 -2.02 34.71
N LEU A 30 -44.70 -0.74 34.31
CA LEU A 30 -43.46 0.07 34.44
C LEU A 30 -43.61 1.33 35.32
N LEU A 31 -44.39 1.28 36.40
CA LEU A 31 -44.60 2.44 37.29
C LEU A 31 -44.60 2.15 38.81
N ILE A 32 -44.31 0.92 39.24
CA ILE A 32 -44.31 0.53 40.68
C ILE A 32 -42.94 0.00 41.14
N MET A 33 -42.00 -0.27 40.22
CA MET A 33 -40.63 -0.70 40.52
C MET A 33 -39.63 0.45 40.78
N THR A 34 -40.09 1.70 40.86
CA THR A 34 -39.24 2.91 41.00
C THR A 34 -39.35 3.59 42.37
N LEU A 35 -40.17 3.08 43.29
CA LEU A 35 -40.45 3.72 44.60
C LEU A 35 -40.18 2.81 45.82
N ALA A 36 -39.65 1.61 45.64
CA ALA A 36 -39.47 0.60 46.69
C ALA A 36 -38.00 0.23 46.99
N VAL A 37 -37.02 1.03 46.53
CA VAL A 37 -35.58 0.85 46.83
C VAL A 37 -34.98 2.05 47.60
N LEU A 38 -35.67 3.21 47.63
CA LEU A 38 -35.27 4.37 48.42
C LEU A 38 -35.77 4.30 49.88
N SER A 39 -35.23 3.35 50.67
CA SER A 39 -35.36 3.41 52.15
C SER A 39 -34.23 2.69 52.90
N THR A 40 -33.69 1.58 52.38
CA THR A 40 -32.64 0.78 53.06
C THR A 40 -31.25 0.99 52.45
N ALA A 41 -30.83 2.24 52.32
CA ALA A 41 -29.50 2.63 51.81
C ALA A 41 -28.94 3.88 52.53
N ARG A 42 -29.10 3.97 53.85
CA ARG A 42 -28.32 4.86 54.73
C ARG A 42 -27.47 3.98 55.66
N THR A 43 -26.28 4.48 56.02
CA THR A 43 -25.22 3.74 56.75
C THR A 43 -24.95 2.36 56.12
N ILE A 44 -24.15 2.27 55.06
CA ILE A 44 -22.68 2.39 55.14
C ILE A 44 -22.15 3.36 54.07
N LEU A 45 -21.66 4.53 54.50
CA LEU A 45 -20.67 5.30 53.74
C LEU A 45 -19.29 4.86 54.22
N ALA A 46 -18.83 3.72 53.71
CA ALA A 46 -17.41 3.40 53.77
C ALA A 46 -16.71 4.37 52.83
N SER A 47 -15.89 5.26 53.38
CA SER A 47 -14.99 6.09 52.59
C SER A 47 -14.09 5.16 51.76
N ALA A 48 -14.18 5.25 50.44
CA ALA A 48 -13.05 4.82 49.62
C ALA A 48 -11.81 5.57 50.12
N PRO A 49 -10.64 4.92 50.25
CA PRO A 49 -9.42 5.64 50.57
C PRO A 49 -9.20 6.74 49.51
N PRO A 50 -8.64 7.91 49.87
CA PRO A 50 -8.28 8.90 48.88
C PRO A 50 -7.36 8.22 47.84
N ASN A 51 -7.63 8.43 46.55
CA ASN A 51 -6.75 7.95 45.49
C ASN A 51 -5.34 8.49 45.74
N ILE A 52 -4.42 7.61 46.11
CA ILE A 52 -3.02 7.99 46.34
C ILE A 52 -2.43 8.35 44.98
N MET A 53 -2.26 9.65 44.73
CA MET A 53 -1.59 10.15 43.55
C MET A 53 -0.14 9.71 43.58
N ASN A 54 0.23 8.68 42.81
CA ASN A 54 1.62 8.22 42.70
C ASN A 54 2.54 9.29 42.08
N SER A 55 1.99 10.35 41.47
CA SER A 55 2.72 11.56 41.10
C SER A 55 2.99 12.51 42.28
N ILE A 56 2.25 12.47 43.39
CA ILE A 56 2.46 13.34 44.57
C ILE A 56 2.90 12.50 45.76
N ALA A 57 4.21 12.49 46.03
CA ALA A 57 4.80 11.68 47.11
C ALA A 57 4.48 12.22 48.52
N LEU A 58 4.31 13.55 48.66
CA LEU A 58 3.97 14.22 49.91
C LEU A 58 3.48 15.65 49.62
N GLN A 59 2.47 16.14 50.33
CA GLN A 59 1.93 17.49 50.18
C GLN A 59 1.50 18.10 51.53
N TRP A 60 1.68 19.41 51.67
CA TRP A 60 1.19 20.24 52.78
C TRP A 60 0.31 21.38 52.22
N ASN A 61 -0.91 21.51 52.73
CA ASN A 61 -1.82 22.64 52.49
C ASN A 61 -2.11 23.30 53.84
N PHE A 62 -1.94 24.62 53.96
CA PHE A 62 -1.93 25.29 55.27
C PHE A 62 -3.33 25.70 55.78
N ASP A 63 -4.33 24.86 55.48
CA ASP A 63 -5.74 25.03 55.88
C ASP A 63 -5.94 24.83 57.39
N ASP A 64 -5.42 23.73 57.93
CA ASP A 64 -5.49 23.38 59.36
C ASP A 64 -4.31 23.96 60.19
N GLY A 65 -3.59 24.95 59.64
CA GLY A 65 -2.49 25.65 60.29
C GLY A 65 -1.10 25.26 59.75
N ARG A 66 -0.07 25.30 60.62
CA ARG A 66 1.35 25.24 60.20
C ARG A 66 1.83 23.84 59.74
N ASN A 67 1.09 22.77 60.03
CA ASN A 67 1.43 21.38 59.67
C ASN A 67 2.89 20.97 59.99
N GLY A 68 3.40 21.40 61.15
CA GLY A 68 4.77 21.10 61.59
C GLY A 68 5.87 21.93 60.89
N TRP A 69 5.55 22.89 60.02
CA TRP A 69 6.53 23.83 59.50
C TRP A 69 6.91 24.87 60.58
N GLY A 70 8.15 25.36 60.54
CA GLY A 70 8.63 26.47 61.36
C GLY A 70 8.53 26.23 62.88
N GLN A 71 9.07 25.11 63.38
CA GLN A 71 9.02 24.74 64.80
C GLN A 71 10.10 25.41 65.67
N SER A 72 11.20 25.91 65.05
CA SER A 72 12.20 26.73 65.74
C SER A 72 11.63 28.10 66.12
N THR A 73 12.28 28.81 67.05
CA THR A 73 11.82 30.16 67.43
C THR A 73 12.05 31.17 66.31
N SER A 74 11.24 32.23 66.26
CA SER A 74 11.36 33.29 65.24
C SER A 74 12.73 33.98 65.23
N LEU A 75 13.44 33.98 66.37
CA LEU A 75 14.80 34.50 66.50
C LEU A 75 15.85 33.60 65.83
N GLU A 76 15.68 32.27 65.92
CA GLU A 76 16.58 31.29 65.29
C GLU A 76 16.36 31.19 63.78
N MET A 77 15.11 31.35 63.33
CA MET A 77 14.73 31.34 61.92
C MET A 77 14.98 32.68 61.21
N GLY A 78 15.17 33.77 61.94
CA GLY A 78 15.17 35.14 61.39
C GLY A 78 13.83 35.55 60.77
N VAL A 79 12.76 34.81 61.02
CA VAL A 79 11.43 34.96 60.40
C VAL A 79 10.37 34.72 61.47
N GLU A 80 9.42 35.65 61.60
CA GLU A 80 8.17 35.41 62.32
C GLU A 80 7.19 34.73 61.37
N VAL A 81 6.83 33.48 61.67
CA VAL A 81 5.95 32.63 60.86
C VAL A 81 4.58 32.51 61.54
N ASP A 82 3.51 32.51 60.75
CA ASP A 82 2.16 32.14 61.19
C ASP A 82 1.37 31.41 60.09
N ALA A 83 0.20 30.84 60.42
CA ALA A 83 -0.68 30.19 59.43
C ALA A 83 -2.14 30.64 59.57
N GLY A 84 -2.75 31.07 58.47
CA GLY A 84 -4.12 31.57 58.44
C GLY A 84 -4.64 31.79 57.03
N ASP A 85 -5.96 31.65 56.86
CA ASP A 85 -6.69 31.64 55.58
C ASP A 85 -6.06 30.71 54.52
N GLY A 86 -5.74 29.47 54.90
CA GLY A 86 -5.18 28.45 54.00
C GLY A 86 -3.70 28.62 53.66
N ARG A 87 -2.97 29.51 54.34
CA ARG A 87 -1.63 29.97 53.93
C ARG A 87 -0.65 30.06 55.10
N LEU A 88 0.57 29.57 54.90
CA LEU A 88 1.71 29.88 55.76
C LEU A 88 2.24 31.27 55.39
N ARG A 89 2.34 32.17 56.37
CA ARG A 89 2.79 33.55 56.20
C ARG A 89 4.07 33.74 56.98
N GLY A 90 5.05 34.44 56.42
CA GLY A 90 6.28 34.76 57.13
C GLY A 90 6.71 36.20 56.93
N VAL A 91 7.19 36.85 57.99
CA VAL A 91 7.77 38.19 57.98
C VAL A 91 9.25 38.11 58.37
N ILE A 92 10.13 38.64 57.51
CA ILE A 92 11.58 38.61 57.73
C ILE A 92 11.95 39.64 58.80
N LEU A 93 12.55 39.17 59.89
CA LEU A 93 12.97 39.97 61.03
C LEU A 93 14.37 40.57 60.81
N ASN A 94 14.73 41.60 61.57
CA ASN A 94 16.09 42.13 61.57
C ASN A 94 16.99 41.31 62.51
N SER A 95 17.46 40.16 62.02
CA SER A 95 18.36 39.22 62.73
C SER A 95 19.81 39.70 62.88
N GLY A 96 20.23 40.72 62.12
CA GLY A 96 21.64 41.11 61.97
C GLY A 96 22.45 40.28 60.96
N ASP A 97 21.96 39.09 60.57
CA ASP A 97 22.51 38.26 59.48
C ASP A 97 21.54 38.26 58.28
N PRO A 98 21.91 38.86 57.13
CA PRO A 98 21.04 38.96 55.95
C PRO A 98 20.77 37.62 55.24
N THR A 99 21.42 36.53 55.68
CA THR A 99 21.25 35.18 55.14
C THR A 99 20.53 34.22 56.10
N LEU A 100 20.23 34.65 57.34
CA LEU A 100 19.62 33.78 58.36
C LEU A 100 18.17 33.38 58.04
N ALA A 101 17.43 34.15 57.23
CA ALA A 101 16.01 33.91 57.00
C ALA A 101 15.74 32.49 56.43
N PHE A 102 15.09 31.63 57.22
CA PHE A 102 14.66 30.31 56.79
C PHE A 102 13.37 29.85 57.49
N VAL A 103 12.69 28.86 56.89
CA VAL A 103 11.65 28.06 57.55
C VAL A 103 11.87 26.58 57.21
N ASP A 104 11.89 25.72 58.23
CA ASP A 104 12.01 24.27 58.05
C ASP A 104 10.65 23.60 57.91
N SER A 105 10.61 22.55 57.09
CA SER A 105 9.55 21.52 57.11
C SER A 105 9.59 20.72 58.41
N PRO A 106 8.51 19.97 58.75
CA PRO A 106 8.66 18.84 59.66
C PRO A 106 9.66 17.81 59.11
N GLU A 107 10.09 16.85 59.96
CA GLU A 107 10.81 15.66 59.48
C GLU A 107 9.92 14.88 58.50
N LEU A 108 10.50 14.48 57.37
CA LEU A 108 9.85 13.71 56.31
C LEU A 108 10.70 12.49 55.92
N HIS A 109 10.15 11.60 55.11
CA HIS A 109 10.88 10.48 54.52
C HIS A 109 10.41 10.30 53.06
N VAL A 110 10.93 11.14 52.16
CA VAL A 110 10.60 11.08 50.71
C VAL A 110 11.80 10.57 49.94
N TYR A 111 11.63 9.46 49.21
CA TYR A 111 12.68 8.90 48.36
C TYR A 111 12.65 9.54 46.96
N ILE A 112 13.79 10.09 46.54
CA ILE A 112 14.01 10.68 45.22
C ILE A 112 14.74 9.69 44.33
N GLY A 113 14.09 9.29 43.23
CA GLY A 113 14.65 8.36 42.25
C GLY A 113 15.44 9.09 41.15
N ALA A 114 16.48 8.47 40.62
CA ALA A 114 17.25 9.02 39.49
C ALA A 114 16.35 9.22 38.24
N ASP A 115 15.47 8.24 37.98
CA ASP A 115 14.63 8.17 36.78
C ASP A 115 13.15 8.55 37.04
N GLU A 116 12.79 8.85 38.30
CA GLU A 116 11.40 9.15 38.72
C GLU A 116 11.00 10.62 38.53
N ARG A 117 11.95 11.47 38.10
CA ARG A 117 11.76 12.90 37.79
C ARG A 117 11.01 13.70 38.86
N ASP A 118 11.37 13.53 40.13
CA ASP A 118 10.82 14.28 41.26
C ASP A 118 11.14 15.80 41.22
N TYR A 119 10.13 16.63 41.45
CA TYR A 119 10.23 18.08 41.67
C TYR A 119 9.72 18.43 43.06
N LEU A 120 10.27 19.49 43.66
CA LEU A 120 9.58 20.21 44.74
C LEU A 120 8.79 21.35 44.09
N VAL A 121 7.46 21.27 44.18
CA VAL A 121 6.52 22.24 43.61
C VAL A 121 5.83 22.97 44.74
N PHE A 122 5.71 24.29 44.64
CA PHE A 122 5.01 25.09 45.64
C PHE A 122 4.45 26.36 45.02
N ARG A 123 3.39 26.90 45.64
CA ARG A 123 2.91 28.25 45.34
C ARG A 123 3.36 29.21 46.42
N MET A 124 4.15 30.22 46.05
CA MET A 124 4.59 31.29 46.94
C MET A 124 4.40 32.68 46.30
N LYS A 125 3.84 33.63 47.05
CA LYS A 125 3.95 35.05 46.74
C LYS A 125 5.03 35.70 47.62
N TYR A 126 5.92 36.50 47.02
CA TYR A 126 6.96 37.24 47.75
C TYR A 126 6.72 38.76 47.68
N LEU A 127 6.78 39.43 48.84
CA LEU A 127 6.49 40.86 49.00
C LEU A 127 7.68 41.56 49.64
N GLY A 128 8.59 42.07 48.80
CA GLY A 128 9.82 42.72 49.25
C GLY A 128 10.74 43.16 48.10
N ARG A 129 12.01 43.37 48.44
CA ARG A 129 13.12 43.69 47.53
C ARG A 129 14.13 42.55 47.56
N CYS A 130 13.79 41.44 46.91
CA CYS A 130 14.69 40.31 46.76
C CYS A 130 14.46 39.61 45.42
N ASP A 131 15.54 39.24 44.74
CA ASP A 131 15.50 38.61 43.40
C ASP A 131 15.81 37.11 43.44
N LEU A 132 16.30 36.60 44.57
CA LEU A 132 16.83 35.25 44.73
C LEU A 132 16.36 34.63 46.06
N ALA A 133 15.86 33.41 45.98
CA ALA A 133 15.52 32.55 47.10
C ALA A 133 16.25 31.20 46.96
N MET A 134 16.16 30.33 47.97
CA MET A 134 16.86 29.04 47.96
C MET A 134 16.07 27.97 48.69
N VAL A 135 15.96 26.80 48.08
CA VAL A 135 15.59 25.57 48.77
C VAL A 135 16.87 24.86 49.18
N SER A 136 17.03 24.50 50.46
CA SER A 136 18.06 23.57 50.91
C SER A 136 17.41 22.24 51.26
N LEU A 137 18.02 21.12 50.85
CA LEU A 137 17.53 19.76 51.14
C LEU A 137 18.54 19.01 52.01
N GLU A 138 18.06 18.31 53.03
CA GLU A 138 18.88 17.42 53.87
C GLU A 138 18.59 15.97 53.51
N ARG A 139 19.66 15.26 53.12
CA ARG A 139 19.64 13.85 52.75
C ARG A 139 19.85 12.97 53.99
N SER A 140 19.24 11.79 54.02
CA SER A 140 19.60 10.74 54.98
C SER A 140 21.07 10.30 54.81
N PRO A 141 21.83 10.13 55.92
CA PRO A 141 23.16 9.51 55.84
C PRO A 141 23.04 8.09 55.26
N SER A 142 24.10 7.63 54.59
CA SER A 142 24.14 6.29 53.96
C SER A 142 24.35 5.14 54.94
N GLU A 143 24.68 5.45 56.19
CA GLU A 143 24.75 4.54 57.34
C GLU A 143 23.75 5.02 58.41
N PRO A 144 23.20 4.14 59.26
CA PRO A 144 22.14 4.48 60.20
C PRO A 144 22.67 5.19 61.47
N THR A 145 23.41 6.29 61.31
CA THR A 145 23.61 7.25 62.39
C THR A 145 22.32 8.05 62.59
N ALA A 146 21.55 7.65 63.60
CA ALA A 146 20.82 8.65 64.37
C ALA A 146 21.87 9.63 64.92
N TRP A 147 21.67 10.94 64.73
CA TRP A 147 22.57 11.96 65.26
C TRP A 147 22.16 12.28 66.71
N PRO A 148 22.91 11.85 67.74
CA PRO A 148 22.70 12.38 69.07
C PRO A 148 23.16 13.84 69.05
N ASP A 149 22.42 14.72 69.71
CA ASP A 149 22.78 16.13 69.90
C ASP A 149 22.92 16.97 68.60
N ALA A 150 22.20 16.62 67.53
CA ALA A 150 22.09 17.47 66.34
C ALA A 150 21.38 18.80 66.66
N ASP A 151 22.09 19.91 66.51
CA ASP A 151 21.50 21.25 66.58
C ASP A 151 20.50 21.46 65.43
N PRO A 152 19.19 21.66 65.69
CA PRO A 152 18.19 21.82 64.63
C PRO A 152 18.45 23.05 63.75
N ARG A 153 19.20 24.05 64.22
CA ARG A 153 19.60 25.22 63.41
C ARG A 153 20.62 24.83 62.34
N VAL A 154 21.37 23.74 62.53
CA VAL A 154 22.27 23.19 61.52
C VAL A 154 21.49 22.24 60.61
N MET A 155 21.82 22.27 59.32
CA MET A 155 21.36 21.34 58.31
C MET A 155 22.59 20.62 57.77
N ASN A 156 22.60 19.29 57.82
CA ASN A 156 23.78 18.48 57.53
C ASN A 156 23.94 18.28 56.01
N GLU A 157 25.15 18.54 55.50
CA GLU A 157 25.52 18.49 54.08
C GLU A 157 24.43 18.99 53.10
N PRO A 158 23.92 20.23 53.28
CA PRO A 158 22.68 20.67 52.66
C PRO A 158 22.84 20.90 51.16
N ILE A 159 21.98 20.27 50.37
CA ILE A 159 21.93 20.44 48.91
C ILE A 159 21.14 21.71 48.61
N ARG A 160 21.88 22.77 48.26
CA ARG A 160 21.35 24.14 48.09
C ARG A 160 20.98 24.41 46.63
N ILE A 161 19.70 24.61 46.37
CA ILE A 161 19.12 24.87 45.05
C ILE A 161 18.58 26.31 45.03
N PRO A 162 19.33 27.28 44.49
CA PRO A 162 18.87 28.67 44.36
C PRO A 162 17.86 28.81 43.20
N PHE A 163 16.86 29.66 43.38
CA PHE A 163 15.86 29.98 42.35
C PHE A 163 15.54 31.48 42.36
N LYS A 164 15.11 32.01 41.21
CA LYS A 164 14.72 33.42 41.10
C LYS A 164 13.32 33.63 41.66
N LEU A 165 13.12 34.75 42.35
CA LEU A 165 11.79 35.17 42.80
C LEU A 165 11.02 35.82 41.65
N HIS A 166 9.72 35.58 41.58
CA HIS A 166 8.83 36.23 40.62
C HIS A 166 8.44 37.62 41.13
N SER A 167 8.89 38.67 40.45
CA SER A 167 8.65 40.07 40.83
C SER A 167 7.65 40.75 39.88
N ASN A 168 6.69 41.47 40.45
CA ASN A 168 5.62 42.20 39.74
C ASN A 168 4.70 41.34 38.85
N ALA A 169 4.58 40.04 39.13
CA ALA A 169 3.78 39.12 38.32
C ALA A 169 2.27 39.21 38.63
N LEU A 170 1.42 38.74 37.70
CA LEU A 170 -0.04 38.67 37.89
C LEU A 170 -0.39 37.53 38.86
N GLU A 171 -1.63 37.49 39.37
CA GLU A 171 -2.06 36.51 40.40
C GLU A 171 -2.05 35.03 39.97
N GLN A 172 -1.62 34.75 38.74
CA GLN A 172 -1.54 33.42 38.15
C GLN A 172 -0.10 32.83 38.18
N ASP A 173 0.90 33.67 38.44
CA ASP A 173 2.34 33.35 38.27
C ASP A 173 3.07 33.03 39.60
N ASP A 174 2.36 32.76 40.71
CA ASP A 174 2.99 32.48 42.02
C ASP A 174 3.52 31.02 42.18
N LEU A 175 3.63 30.22 41.10
CA LEU A 175 4.03 28.80 41.13
C LEU A 175 5.53 28.57 40.80
N TYR A 176 6.19 27.70 41.56
CA TYR A 176 7.61 27.33 41.39
C TYR A 176 7.77 25.82 41.23
N PHE A 177 8.70 25.43 40.34
CA PHE A 177 8.97 24.03 39.98
C PHE A 177 10.47 23.73 40.10
N ILE A 178 10.91 23.22 41.26
CA ILE A 178 12.32 22.97 41.54
C ILE A 178 12.67 21.51 41.15
N PRO A 179 13.55 21.26 40.15
CA PRO A 179 13.82 19.93 39.62
C PRO A 179 14.79 19.13 40.51
N ILE A 180 14.36 18.77 41.73
CA ILE A 180 15.21 18.18 42.77
C ILE A 180 15.92 16.89 42.32
N TRP A 181 15.32 16.09 41.43
CA TRP A 181 15.94 14.91 40.81
C TRP A 181 17.30 15.16 40.13
N LYS A 182 17.57 16.41 39.70
CA LYS A 182 18.86 16.80 39.09
C LYS A 182 19.96 17.07 40.11
N HIS A 183 19.62 17.13 41.40
CA HIS A 183 20.50 17.59 42.48
C HIS A 183 20.70 16.54 43.57
N VAL A 184 19.78 15.58 43.72
CA VAL A 184 19.83 14.56 44.77
C VAL A 184 19.15 13.26 44.34
N THR A 185 19.64 12.14 44.86
CA THR A 185 18.97 10.83 44.84
C THR A 185 19.03 10.20 46.24
N GLY A 186 18.06 9.35 46.57
CA GLY A 186 17.88 8.78 47.91
C GLY A 186 16.87 9.55 48.77
N VAL A 187 16.85 9.28 50.08
CA VAL A 187 15.82 9.81 51.00
C VAL A 187 16.14 11.22 51.48
N ILE A 188 15.18 12.13 51.33
CA ILE A 188 15.17 13.48 51.93
C ILE A 188 14.46 13.43 53.27
N ARG A 189 15.04 14.12 54.26
CA ARG A 189 14.54 14.22 55.65
C ARG A 189 14.03 15.58 56.06
N ARG A 190 14.54 16.65 55.46
CA ARG A 190 14.10 18.02 55.76
C ARG A 190 14.25 18.92 54.54
N VAL A 191 13.27 19.80 54.35
CA VAL A 191 13.33 20.93 53.41
C VAL A 191 13.49 22.19 54.24
N ARG A 192 14.50 23.01 53.92
CA ARG A 192 14.69 24.34 54.50
C ARG A 192 14.47 25.38 53.42
N PHE A 193 13.45 26.19 53.62
CA PHE A 193 13.04 27.21 52.68
C PHE A 193 13.65 28.56 53.08
N HIS A 194 14.55 29.11 52.26
CA HIS A 194 15.07 30.47 52.41
C HIS A 194 14.27 31.42 51.51
N PRO A 195 13.31 32.20 52.05
CA PRO A 195 12.41 33.03 51.26
C PRO A 195 13.12 34.19 50.55
N CYS A 196 14.30 34.57 51.01
CA CYS A 196 15.21 35.51 50.35
C CYS A 196 16.65 35.18 50.74
N VAL A 197 17.57 35.26 49.78
CA VAL A 197 19.02 35.15 50.00
C VAL A 197 19.69 36.39 49.42
N SER A 198 20.01 37.34 50.28
CA SER A 198 20.60 38.63 49.91
C SER A 198 21.87 38.92 50.73
N ARG A 199 22.70 39.84 50.23
CA ARG A 199 23.83 40.42 50.99
C ARG A 199 23.43 41.68 51.78
N ASN A 200 22.25 42.22 51.51
CA ASN A 200 21.72 43.41 52.16
C ASN A 200 20.70 43.03 53.23
N THR A 201 20.76 43.67 54.40
CA THR A 201 19.76 43.51 55.45
C THR A 201 18.46 44.21 55.08
N PHE A 202 17.37 43.44 54.97
CA PHE A 202 16.06 43.90 54.54
C PHE A 202 14.96 43.27 55.42
N SER A 203 14.56 43.95 56.49
CA SER A 203 13.49 43.53 57.39
C SER A 203 12.11 44.03 56.94
N GLY A 204 11.04 43.39 57.45
CA GLY A 204 9.65 43.74 57.11
C GLY A 204 9.18 43.29 55.72
N GLN A 205 10.04 42.59 54.98
CA GLN A 205 9.62 41.82 53.81
C GLN A 205 8.77 40.64 54.26
N SER A 206 7.81 40.20 53.44
CA SER A 206 6.99 39.04 53.75
C SER A 206 6.85 38.06 52.58
N PHE A 207 6.48 36.83 52.90
CA PHE A 207 6.11 35.81 51.92
C PHE A 207 4.85 35.08 52.38
N LEU A 208 4.12 34.55 51.40
CA LEU A 208 2.91 33.76 51.56
C LEU A 208 3.12 32.46 50.80
N LEU A 209 2.90 31.31 51.43
CA LEU A 209 3.07 29.98 50.86
C LEU A 209 1.74 29.24 50.99
N ASP A 210 1.07 28.97 49.88
CA ASP A 210 -0.28 28.37 49.86
C ASP A 210 -0.20 26.85 50.10
N TRP A 211 0.76 26.20 49.43
CA TRP A 211 1.01 24.76 49.54
C TRP A 211 2.42 24.41 49.05
N VAL A 212 2.90 23.24 49.49
CA VAL A 212 4.16 22.62 49.06
C VAL A 212 3.90 21.14 48.76
N ALA A 213 4.40 20.62 47.64
CA ALA A 213 4.30 19.20 47.29
C ALA A 213 5.59 18.67 46.65
N PHE A 214 5.94 17.43 46.98
CA PHE A 214 6.87 16.62 46.20
C PHE A 214 6.09 15.98 45.06
N THR A 215 6.30 16.45 43.83
CA THR A 215 5.51 16.05 42.65
C THR A 215 6.42 15.59 41.52
N LYS A 216 6.12 14.45 40.91
CA LYS A 216 6.87 13.88 39.78
C LYS A 216 6.36 14.43 38.45
N ALA A 217 7.29 14.76 37.56
CA ALA A 217 6.95 15.05 36.17
C ALA A 217 6.62 13.77 35.41
N PRO A 218 5.80 13.83 34.34
CA PRO A 218 5.53 12.70 33.46
C PRO A 218 6.79 11.97 32.99
N VAL A 219 6.69 10.66 32.78
CA VAL A 219 7.70 9.84 32.12
C VAL A 219 7.00 8.99 31.08
N VAL A 220 7.18 9.27 29.79
CA VAL A 220 6.52 8.56 28.69
C VAL A 220 7.41 7.44 28.18
N THR A 221 6.92 6.19 28.24
CA THR A 221 7.65 5.00 27.77
C THR A 221 7.11 4.44 26.46
N LYS A 222 5.83 4.69 26.14
CA LYS A 222 5.15 4.16 24.95
C LYS A 222 4.29 5.22 24.28
N VAL A 223 4.36 5.30 22.95
CA VAL A 223 3.33 5.93 22.11
C VAL A 223 2.94 4.93 21.03
N ARG A 224 1.63 4.71 20.85
CA ARG A 224 1.03 3.64 20.04
C ARG A 224 -0.22 4.13 19.31
N GLY A 225 -0.61 3.48 18.21
CA GLY A 225 -1.93 3.67 17.57
C GLY A 225 -1.94 3.78 16.04
N CYS A 226 -0.77 3.88 15.41
CA CYS A 226 -0.61 3.91 13.94
C CYS A 226 -0.06 2.55 13.48
N ILE A 227 1.22 2.48 13.09
CA ILE A 227 1.97 1.22 13.05
C ILE A 227 2.97 1.25 14.21
N ASP A 228 2.94 0.27 15.11
CA ASP A 228 3.73 0.30 16.35
C ASP A 228 5.05 -0.47 16.23
N LYS A 229 6.15 0.15 16.67
CA LYS A 229 7.46 -0.48 16.91
C LYS A 229 7.65 -0.69 18.42
N TYR A 230 8.10 -1.87 18.83
CA TYR A 230 8.30 -2.23 20.24
C TYR A 230 9.77 -2.51 20.55
N PHE A 231 10.23 -2.15 21.76
CA PHE A 231 11.65 -2.22 22.16
C PHE A 231 11.81 -2.65 23.62
N ASP A 232 12.95 -3.24 23.94
CA ASP A 232 13.36 -3.59 25.30
C ASP A 232 13.89 -2.36 26.09
N ASP A 233 14.09 -2.51 27.41
CA ASP A 233 14.41 -1.38 28.29
C ASP A 233 15.74 -0.69 27.98
N ASN A 234 16.72 -1.43 27.45
CA ASN A 234 18.04 -0.89 27.06
C ASN A 234 17.97 -0.01 25.79
N ASP A 235 16.93 -0.17 24.99
CA ASP A 235 16.90 0.27 23.60
C ASP A 235 16.07 1.56 23.46
N ILE A 236 16.75 2.68 23.66
CA ILE A 236 16.15 4.02 23.63
C ILE A 236 16.07 4.53 22.19
N PRO A 237 14.86 4.74 21.63
CA PRO A 237 14.70 5.29 20.28
C PRO A 237 15.30 6.69 20.18
N GLY A 238 16.07 6.95 19.12
CA GLY A 238 16.73 8.24 18.90
C GLY A 238 18.05 8.45 19.67
N SER A 239 18.61 7.41 20.31
CA SER A 239 19.88 7.46 21.07
C SER A 239 21.16 7.63 20.21
N GLY A 240 21.03 7.80 18.89
CA GLY A 240 22.16 8.07 17.99
C GLY A 240 23.05 6.86 17.66
N ARG A 241 22.70 5.65 18.11
CA ARG A 241 23.26 4.41 17.57
C ARG A 241 22.57 4.09 16.25
N ASN A 242 23.34 3.89 15.19
CA ASN A 242 22.85 3.38 13.91
C ASN A 242 22.55 1.88 14.05
N ASP A 243 21.37 1.55 14.55
CA ASP A 243 20.90 0.17 14.66
C ASP A 243 19.38 0.06 14.43
N ASP A 244 18.98 0.14 13.16
CA ASP A 244 17.59 -0.09 12.72
C ASP A 244 17.13 -1.56 12.90
N THR A 245 17.96 -2.45 13.46
CA THR A 245 17.64 -3.88 13.66
C THR A 245 16.94 -4.17 15.00
N VAL A 246 16.74 -3.16 15.85
CA VAL A 246 16.40 -3.31 17.28
C VAL A 246 14.87 -3.30 17.58
N ALA A 247 14.04 -2.90 16.63
CA ALA A 247 12.59 -2.89 16.81
C ALA A 247 11.98 -4.29 16.62
N HIS A 248 11.33 -4.82 17.65
CA HIS A 248 10.61 -6.11 17.58
C HIS A 248 9.40 -6.02 16.65
N LEU A 249 9.30 -6.99 15.74
CA LEU A 249 8.23 -7.09 14.74
C LEU A 249 7.27 -8.24 15.08
N ASN A 250 5.99 -7.91 15.28
CA ASN A 250 4.90 -8.88 15.47
C ASN A 250 3.76 -8.57 14.50
N CYS A 251 4.05 -8.68 13.20
CA CYS A 251 3.11 -8.39 12.13
C CYS A 251 2.98 -9.59 11.18
N THR A 252 1.75 -9.97 10.84
CA THR A 252 1.48 -10.97 9.81
C THR A 252 1.17 -10.29 8.49
N GLU A 253 1.77 -10.79 7.41
CA GLU A 253 1.50 -10.31 6.07
C GLU A 253 0.27 -11.04 5.51
N THR A 254 -0.80 -10.28 5.24
CA THR A 254 -1.99 -10.80 4.54
C THR A 254 -1.81 -10.54 3.04
N GLU A 255 -1.34 -11.54 2.31
CA GLU A 255 -1.23 -11.46 0.85
C GLU A 255 -2.60 -11.43 0.17
N ARG A 256 -2.67 -10.71 -0.96
CA ARG A 256 -3.70 -10.87 -1.99
C ARG A 256 -3.00 -10.86 -3.33
N TRP A 257 -3.36 -11.80 -4.20
CA TRP A 257 -2.87 -11.83 -5.59
C TRP A 257 -3.99 -11.36 -6.50
N THR A 258 -3.86 -10.15 -7.05
CA THR A 258 -4.81 -9.63 -8.03
C THR A 258 -4.46 -10.16 -9.42
N ASN A 259 -5.46 -10.74 -10.09
CA ASN A 259 -5.31 -11.48 -11.35
C ASN A 259 -4.28 -12.65 -11.29
N GLY A 260 -3.90 -13.10 -10.08
CA GLY A 260 -2.93 -14.19 -9.88
C GLY A 260 -1.45 -13.79 -9.99
N PHE A 261 -1.13 -12.56 -10.39
CA PHE A 261 0.26 -12.12 -10.66
C PHE A 261 0.67 -10.85 -9.91
N HIS A 262 -0.26 -9.94 -9.65
CA HIS A 262 0.02 -8.74 -8.86
C HIS A 262 -0.15 -9.04 -7.38
N HIS A 263 0.94 -9.42 -6.72
CA HIS A 263 1.02 -9.45 -5.25
C HIS A 263 0.70 -8.06 -4.70
N SER A 264 -0.23 -8.00 -3.75
CA SER A 264 -0.63 -6.79 -3.03
C SER A 264 -0.94 -7.20 -1.60
N SER A 265 0.03 -7.01 -0.71
CA SER A 265 -0.10 -7.41 0.69
C SER A 265 -0.56 -6.27 1.60
N LYS A 266 -1.04 -6.63 2.80
CA LYS A 266 -1.16 -5.73 3.94
C LYS A 266 -0.58 -6.39 5.18
N ALA A 267 0.33 -5.70 5.86
CA ALA A 267 0.75 -6.09 7.19
C ALA A 267 -0.36 -5.82 8.23
N VAL A 268 -0.56 -6.77 9.14
CA VAL A 268 -1.46 -6.66 10.30
C VAL A 268 -0.62 -6.89 11.55
N CYS A 269 -0.31 -5.80 12.25
CA CYS A 269 0.52 -5.83 13.46
C CYS A 269 -0.32 -6.10 14.72
N SER A 270 0.21 -6.94 15.60
CA SER A 270 -0.40 -7.28 16.90
C SER A 270 0.42 -6.67 18.05
N PRO A 271 -0.23 -6.09 19.07
CA PRO A 271 0.47 -5.40 20.17
C PRO A 271 1.34 -6.36 20.99
N MET A 272 2.48 -5.85 21.47
CA MET A 272 3.45 -6.63 22.26
C MET A 272 3.54 -6.12 23.71
N LYS A 273 3.90 -7.01 24.63
CA LYS A 273 4.08 -6.69 26.06
C LYS A 273 5.51 -6.23 26.42
N LEU A 274 6.12 -5.45 25.54
CA LEU A 274 7.47 -4.89 25.72
C LEU A 274 7.43 -3.53 26.44
N PRO A 275 8.52 -3.12 27.14
CA PRO A 275 8.52 -1.96 28.03
C PRO A 275 8.51 -0.61 27.31
N ARG A 276 9.06 -0.52 26.09
CA ARG A 276 9.08 0.70 25.27
C ARG A 276 8.33 0.51 23.95
N ALA A 277 7.75 1.58 23.42
CA ALA A 277 7.16 1.59 22.08
C ALA A 277 7.16 2.98 21.43
N SER A 278 7.30 3.02 20.11
CA SER A 278 7.01 4.20 19.28
C SER A 278 6.00 3.83 18.20
N THR A 279 5.34 4.83 17.61
CA THR A 279 4.38 4.61 16.52
C THR A 279 4.74 5.44 15.30
N TYR A 280 4.60 4.88 14.11
CA TYR A 280 5.05 5.49 12.87
C TYR A 280 4.01 5.34 11.75
N ASN A 281 4.24 6.10 10.68
CA ASN A 281 3.35 6.22 9.53
C ASN A 281 1.92 6.70 9.85
N CYS A 282 1.77 7.55 10.88
CA CYS A 282 0.49 8.19 11.16
C CYS A 282 0.08 9.14 10.04
N VAL A 283 -1.20 9.20 9.68
CA VAL A 283 -1.68 10.01 8.56
C VAL A 283 -1.60 11.49 8.92
N ARG A 284 -1.10 12.31 7.98
CA ARG A 284 -0.92 13.77 8.17
C ARG A 284 -2.25 14.53 8.38
N GLU A 285 -3.38 13.90 8.05
CA GLU A 285 -4.74 14.36 8.32
C GLU A 285 -5.09 14.33 9.82
N GLY A 286 -4.43 13.46 10.60
CA GLY A 286 -4.83 13.13 11.96
C GLY A 286 -6.17 12.39 12.05
N GLY A 287 -6.67 12.25 13.28
CA GLY A 287 -7.92 11.58 13.62
C GLY A 287 -7.76 10.17 14.20
N GLU A 288 -6.60 9.53 14.02
CA GLU A 288 -6.27 8.26 14.67
C GLU A 288 -6.27 8.36 16.19
N LEU A 289 -6.65 7.26 16.84
CA LEU A 289 -6.72 7.16 18.29
C LEU A 289 -5.39 6.63 18.84
N ILE A 290 -4.55 7.53 19.34
CA ILE A 290 -3.24 7.18 19.90
C ILE A 290 -3.32 6.92 21.40
N SER A 291 -2.60 5.90 21.87
CA SER A 291 -2.47 5.52 23.28
C SER A 291 -1.05 5.78 23.75
N ILE A 292 -0.92 6.46 24.88
CA ILE A 292 0.35 6.91 25.45
C ILE A 292 0.47 6.32 26.85
N SER A 293 1.56 5.60 27.12
CA SER A 293 1.78 4.92 28.40
C SER A 293 3.08 5.34 29.05
N GLY A 294 3.13 5.28 30.38
CA GLY A 294 4.26 5.78 31.15
C GLY A 294 3.97 5.82 32.65
N LYS A 295 4.42 6.89 33.31
CA LYS A 295 4.18 7.19 34.72
C LYS A 295 3.91 8.68 34.95
N HIS A 296 3.29 8.98 36.09
CA HIS A 296 3.14 10.33 36.67
C HIS A 296 2.39 11.31 35.76
N PHE A 297 1.40 10.81 35.02
CA PHE A 297 0.54 11.61 34.15
C PHE A 297 -0.54 12.42 34.91
N GLY A 298 -0.66 12.23 36.22
CA GLY A 298 -1.77 12.76 37.03
C GLY A 298 -3.03 11.90 36.88
N THR A 299 -4.11 12.29 37.57
CA THR A 299 -5.39 11.55 37.56
C THR A 299 -6.45 12.13 36.62
N ALA A 300 -6.26 13.36 36.14
CA ALA A 300 -7.19 14.11 35.29
C ALA A 300 -6.47 15.29 34.60
N ASP A 301 -7.19 15.96 33.69
CA ASP A 301 -6.82 17.24 33.05
C ASP A 301 -5.47 17.25 32.29
N ALA A 302 -4.87 16.09 31.99
CA ALA A 302 -3.59 16.03 31.29
C ALA A 302 -3.69 16.57 29.86
N VAL A 303 -2.74 17.42 29.48
CA VAL A 303 -2.63 17.96 28.11
C VAL A 303 -1.59 17.16 27.34
N VAL A 304 -1.86 16.86 26.08
CA VAL A 304 -0.92 16.21 25.15
C VAL A 304 -0.74 17.09 23.93
N THR A 305 0.50 17.30 23.49
CA THR A 305 0.77 17.99 22.21
C THR A 305 1.71 17.19 21.30
N ILE A 306 1.47 17.29 19.99
CA ILE A 306 2.33 16.75 18.93
C ILE A 306 2.90 17.93 18.15
N ASP A 307 4.21 18.11 18.19
CA ASP A 307 4.94 19.26 17.61
C ASP A 307 4.40 20.65 18.00
N GLY A 308 3.66 20.73 19.11
CA GLY A 308 3.04 21.96 19.63
C GLY A 308 1.58 22.18 19.23
N VAL A 309 0.91 21.21 18.61
CA VAL A 309 -0.55 21.17 18.42
C VAL A 309 -1.16 20.23 19.45
N GLU A 310 -2.22 20.65 20.14
CA GLU A 310 -2.93 19.82 21.13
C GLU A 310 -3.66 18.64 20.48
N CYS A 311 -3.62 17.48 21.14
CA CYS A 311 -4.46 16.34 20.80
C CYS A 311 -5.91 16.59 21.23
N LEU A 312 -6.86 16.08 20.44
CA LEU A 312 -8.28 16.15 20.78
C LEU A 312 -8.67 14.97 21.68
N ASP A 313 -9.77 15.12 22.43
CA ASP A 313 -10.36 14.06 23.27
C ASP A 313 -9.35 13.34 24.20
N VAL A 314 -8.52 14.08 24.96
CA VAL A 314 -7.58 13.45 25.90
C VAL A 314 -8.32 12.84 27.10
N VAL A 315 -8.14 11.55 27.32
CA VAL A 315 -8.78 10.76 28.37
C VAL A 315 -7.74 9.91 29.11
N HIS A 316 -7.83 9.86 30.44
CA HIS A 316 -7.08 8.88 31.24
C HIS A 316 -7.81 7.53 31.17
N ILE A 317 -7.17 6.53 30.56
CA ILE A 317 -7.66 5.14 30.51
C ILE A 317 -7.25 4.41 31.79
N VAL A 318 -6.01 4.63 32.23
CA VAL A 318 -5.51 4.27 33.56
C VAL A 318 -4.94 5.56 34.18
N PRO A 319 -5.49 6.06 35.30
CA PRO A 319 -4.90 7.21 36.01
C PRO A 319 -3.42 7.01 36.29
N GLU A 320 -2.63 8.08 36.22
CA GLU A 320 -1.16 8.11 36.33
C GLU A 320 -0.36 7.36 35.23
N GLU A 321 -0.92 6.37 34.53
CA GLU A 321 -0.15 5.40 33.72
C GLU A 321 -0.50 5.35 32.22
N GLU A 322 -1.76 5.52 31.81
CA GLU A 322 -2.18 5.40 30.40
C GLU A 322 -3.20 6.46 29.98
N LEU A 323 -2.81 7.28 29.01
CA LEU A 323 -3.65 8.25 28.32
C LEU A 323 -4.06 7.73 26.94
N GLN A 324 -5.20 8.20 26.45
CA GLN A 324 -5.62 8.03 25.07
C GLN A 324 -6.16 9.35 24.54
N CYS A 325 -5.87 9.67 23.27
CA CYS A 325 -6.32 10.91 22.61
C CYS A 325 -6.35 10.74 21.10
N ARG A 326 -6.97 11.68 20.38
CA ARG A 326 -6.90 11.74 18.92
C ARG A 326 -5.71 12.56 18.45
N LEU A 327 -4.96 11.97 17.53
CA LEU A 327 -3.87 12.62 16.82
C LEU A 327 -4.39 13.87 16.08
N PRO A 328 -3.83 15.07 16.29
CA PRO A 328 -4.19 16.25 15.51
C PRO A 328 -3.68 16.15 14.06
N PRO A 329 -4.21 16.97 13.13
CA PRO A 329 -3.58 17.15 11.83
C PRO A 329 -2.16 17.71 11.98
N ALA A 330 -1.26 17.29 11.10
CA ALA A 330 0.12 17.76 11.10
C ALA A 330 0.18 19.28 10.88
N ALA A 331 0.89 20.00 11.75
CA ALA A 331 0.90 21.46 11.76
C ALA A 331 1.37 22.05 10.41
N PRO A 332 0.80 23.16 9.91
CA PRO A 332 1.26 23.79 8.66
C PRO A 332 2.76 24.15 8.64
N LYS A 333 3.34 24.48 9.81
CA LYS A 333 4.78 24.70 9.97
C LYS A 333 5.60 23.42 9.82
N TRP A 334 5.08 22.28 10.29
CA TRP A 334 5.69 20.96 10.11
C TRP A 334 5.55 20.50 8.66
N LEU A 335 4.38 20.67 8.03
CA LEU A 335 4.16 20.34 6.62
C LEU A 335 5.11 21.11 5.67
N ALA A 336 5.49 22.34 6.03
CA ALA A 336 6.47 23.15 5.29
C ALA A 336 7.93 22.73 5.50
N ASN A 337 8.27 22.07 6.62
CA ASN A 337 9.60 21.54 6.91
C ASN A 337 9.51 20.33 7.86
N PRO A 338 9.20 19.12 7.36
CA PRO A 338 8.86 17.98 8.21
C PRO A 338 10.03 17.48 9.06
N THR A 339 9.83 17.42 10.38
CA THR A 339 10.79 16.85 11.33
C THR A 339 10.39 15.44 11.71
N TYR A 340 11.31 14.47 11.50
CA TYR A 340 11.11 13.07 11.83
C TYR A 340 12.15 12.62 12.88
N PRO A 341 11.74 11.92 13.95
CA PRO A 341 10.36 11.77 14.43
C PRO A 341 9.76 13.09 14.92
N SER A 342 8.42 13.11 15.01
CA SER A 342 7.64 14.16 15.67
C SER A 342 7.80 14.09 17.19
N ILE A 343 7.66 15.24 17.84
CA ILE A 343 7.79 15.39 19.28
C ILE A 343 6.43 15.29 19.96
N VAL A 344 6.27 14.27 20.81
CA VAL A 344 5.16 14.16 21.75
C VAL A 344 5.55 14.88 23.04
N ARG A 345 4.66 15.71 23.59
CA ARG A 345 4.73 16.18 24.99
C ARG A 345 3.49 15.75 25.75
N VAL A 346 3.68 15.37 27.00
CA VAL A 346 2.60 15.08 27.96
C VAL A 346 2.82 15.97 29.18
N TYR A 347 1.77 16.67 29.59
CA TYR A 347 1.74 17.60 30.71
C TYR A 347 0.92 16.99 31.87
N ASN A 348 1.41 17.04 33.11
CA ASN A 348 0.67 16.54 34.28
C ASN A 348 -0.43 17.53 34.68
N GLY A 349 -1.65 17.25 34.24
CA GLY A 349 -2.86 17.98 34.65
C GLY A 349 -2.73 19.50 34.50
N ARG A 350 -3.02 20.20 35.61
CA ARG A 350 -2.96 21.67 35.71
C ARG A 350 -1.55 22.21 35.99
N LEU A 351 -0.54 21.35 36.11
CA LEU A 351 0.86 21.72 36.40
C LEU A 351 1.68 21.72 35.11
N LEU A 352 1.42 22.68 34.22
CA LEU A 352 1.94 22.69 32.83
C LEU A 352 3.47 22.85 32.69
N GLU A 353 4.22 23.11 33.77
CA GLU A 353 5.69 23.02 33.76
C GLU A 353 6.21 21.60 34.08
N LEU A 354 5.36 20.71 34.60
CA LEU A 354 5.64 19.28 34.76
C LEU A 354 5.27 18.53 33.48
N TYR A 355 6.21 18.46 32.55
CA TYR A 355 6.03 17.73 31.28
C TYR A 355 7.17 16.78 30.94
N ASP A 356 6.88 15.81 30.07
CA ASP A 356 7.88 15.06 29.30
C ASP A 356 7.86 15.47 27.82
N LYS A 357 8.94 15.17 27.10
CA LYS A 357 9.14 15.50 25.67
C LYS A 357 9.88 14.36 24.98
N VAL A 358 9.15 13.48 24.30
CA VAL A 358 9.71 12.23 23.73
C VAL A 358 9.56 12.13 22.20
N PRO A 359 10.57 11.57 21.50
CA PRO A 359 10.59 11.43 20.03
C PRO A 359 9.94 10.11 19.56
N LEU A 360 8.73 9.81 20.03
CA LEU A 360 8.10 8.47 19.88
C LEU A 360 6.92 8.40 18.89
N LEU A 361 6.66 9.45 18.10
CA LEU A 361 5.63 9.44 17.05
C LEU A 361 6.21 9.91 15.71
N THR A 362 5.76 9.31 14.61
CA THR A 362 6.16 9.73 13.25
C THR A 362 4.94 9.76 12.33
N TYR A 363 4.57 10.96 11.85
CA TYR A 363 3.65 11.10 10.71
C TYR A 363 4.27 10.50 9.44
N ALA A 364 3.44 10.15 8.46
CA ALA A 364 3.81 9.55 7.19
C ALA A 364 4.94 10.35 6.51
N ALA A 365 6.05 9.67 6.25
CA ALA A 365 7.29 10.23 5.73
C ALA A 365 7.48 9.86 4.25
N PRO A 366 8.19 10.69 3.44
CA PRO A 366 8.63 10.29 2.10
C PRO A 366 9.50 9.03 2.18
N VAL A 367 9.07 7.96 1.51
CA VAL A 367 9.84 6.71 1.42
C VAL A 367 11.12 6.93 0.59
N GLY A 368 12.22 6.30 1.00
CA GLY A 368 13.51 6.38 0.32
C GLY A 368 13.46 5.88 -1.13
N ALA A 369 14.37 6.37 -1.97
CA ALA A 369 14.41 6.04 -3.39
C ALA A 369 14.67 4.53 -3.62
N PRO A 370 13.82 3.82 -4.39
CA PRO A 370 14.07 2.43 -4.72
C PRO A 370 15.22 2.30 -5.73
N PRO A 371 15.82 1.10 -5.88
CA PRO A 371 16.85 0.85 -6.89
C PRO A 371 16.37 1.17 -8.31
N THR A 372 17.33 1.43 -9.21
CA THR A 372 17.06 1.70 -10.63
C THR A 372 16.14 0.64 -11.24
N PRO A 373 15.02 1.01 -11.89
CA PRO A 373 14.11 0.05 -12.51
C PRO A 373 14.75 -0.60 -13.74
N ILE A 374 14.46 -1.89 -13.92
CA ILE A 374 14.91 -2.73 -15.01
C ILE A 374 13.77 -2.83 -16.03
N ILE A 375 14.09 -2.56 -17.30
CA ILE A 375 13.14 -2.72 -18.42
C ILE A 375 13.35 -4.10 -19.06
N SER A 376 12.26 -4.80 -19.35
CA SER A 376 12.23 -6.11 -20.04
C SER A 376 11.02 -6.21 -20.98
N ASN A 377 10.85 -7.37 -21.66
CA ASN A 377 9.71 -7.70 -22.52
C ASN A 377 9.24 -6.56 -23.46
N VAL A 378 10.21 -5.89 -24.09
CA VAL A 378 9.94 -4.73 -24.94
C VAL A 378 9.19 -5.18 -26.20
N ALA A 379 8.07 -4.51 -26.46
CA ALA A 379 7.13 -4.73 -27.55
C ALA A 379 7.08 -3.52 -28.49
N ALA A 380 6.23 -3.53 -29.51
CA ALA A 380 6.01 -2.39 -30.40
C ALA A 380 5.36 -1.20 -29.66
N HIS A 381 4.35 -1.46 -28.82
CA HIS A 381 3.58 -0.42 -28.11
C HIS A 381 3.65 -0.51 -26.58
N ALA A 382 4.55 -1.35 -26.05
CA ALA A 382 4.68 -1.59 -24.62
C ALA A 382 6.10 -1.97 -24.17
N LEU A 383 6.35 -1.90 -22.86
CA LEU A 383 7.52 -2.48 -22.19
C LEU A 383 7.20 -2.84 -20.74
N ASP A 384 7.82 -3.88 -20.20
CA ASP A 384 7.70 -4.22 -18.77
C ASP A 384 8.76 -3.45 -17.96
N VAL A 385 8.34 -2.94 -16.81
CA VAL A 385 9.16 -2.23 -15.82
C VAL A 385 9.15 -3.04 -14.53
N ASN A 386 10.33 -3.31 -13.98
CA ASN A 386 10.51 -4.12 -12.77
C ASN A 386 11.44 -3.39 -11.80
N TRP A 387 11.10 -3.38 -10.51
CA TRP A 387 11.91 -2.75 -9.45
C TRP A 387 11.94 -3.63 -8.20
N LYS A 388 12.59 -3.15 -7.13
CA LYS A 388 12.56 -3.80 -5.81
C LYS A 388 11.87 -2.88 -4.81
N ALA A 389 11.06 -3.48 -3.94
CA ALA A 389 10.53 -2.80 -2.76
C ALA A 389 11.65 -2.37 -1.78
N PRO A 390 11.38 -1.46 -0.83
CA PRO A 390 12.34 -1.10 0.21
C PRO A 390 12.81 -2.32 1.02
N ALA A 391 14.10 -2.36 1.36
CA ALA A 391 14.69 -3.48 2.10
C ALA A 391 14.43 -3.43 3.62
N ASP A 392 14.14 -2.26 4.19
CA ASP A 392 13.61 -2.14 5.55
C ASP A 392 12.13 -2.55 5.56
N VAL A 393 11.81 -3.55 6.38
CA VAL A 393 10.45 -4.07 6.55
C VAL A 393 9.48 -2.98 7.02
N TRP A 394 9.90 -2.10 7.94
CA TRP A 394 9.02 -1.07 8.48
C TRP A 394 8.65 -0.04 7.42
N THR A 395 9.62 0.39 6.61
CA THR A 395 9.42 1.26 5.45
C THR A 395 8.56 0.58 4.40
N SER A 396 8.84 -0.69 4.06
CA SER A 396 8.07 -1.46 3.08
C SER A 396 6.58 -1.54 3.45
N MET A 397 6.27 -1.78 4.74
CA MET A 397 4.90 -1.78 5.27
C MET A 397 4.13 -0.45 5.11
N THR A 398 4.81 0.67 4.86
CA THR A 398 4.15 1.96 4.58
C THR A 398 3.70 2.11 3.13
N VAL A 399 4.31 1.37 2.20
CA VAL A 399 4.14 1.59 0.76
C VAL A 399 2.77 1.10 0.32
N THR A 400 1.92 2.02 -0.11
CA THR A 400 0.61 1.71 -0.71
C THR A 400 0.70 1.55 -2.22
N GLY A 401 1.78 2.03 -2.83
CA GLY A 401 2.09 1.76 -4.23
C GLY A 401 3.26 2.56 -4.77
N TYR A 402 3.27 2.72 -6.09
CA TYR A 402 4.34 3.42 -6.81
C TYR A 402 3.78 4.28 -7.94
N ARG A 403 4.37 5.45 -8.17
CA ARG A 403 4.20 6.23 -9.41
C ARG A 403 5.31 5.82 -10.36
N VAL A 404 4.94 5.29 -11.53
CA VAL A 404 5.88 4.92 -12.59
C VAL A 404 5.79 6.01 -13.66
N ALA A 405 6.87 6.75 -13.87
CA ALA A 405 6.93 7.88 -14.80
C ALA A 405 7.96 7.63 -15.89
N TRP A 406 7.64 7.99 -17.14
CA TRP A 406 8.51 7.81 -18.31
C TRP A 406 8.72 9.10 -19.10
N LYS A 407 9.72 9.09 -19.97
CA LYS A 407 10.00 10.13 -20.99
C LYS A 407 10.68 9.48 -22.19
N GLN A 408 10.70 10.14 -23.35
CA GLN A 408 11.60 9.71 -24.43
C GLN A 408 13.05 10.04 -24.06
N CYS A 409 14.00 9.25 -24.55
CA CYS A 409 15.44 9.48 -24.32
C CYS A 409 15.94 10.80 -24.92
N THR A 410 15.22 11.35 -25.90
CA THR A 410 15.44 12.67 -26.50
C THR A 410 14.99 13.82 -25.62
N ASP A 411 14.07 13.58 -24.68
CA ASP A 411 13.47 14.62 -23.85
C ASP A 411 14.44 14.95 -22.71
N ALA A 412 14.71 16.23 -22.45
CA ALA A 412 15.63 16.61 -21.37
C ALA A 412 15.09 16.20 -19.99
N THR A 413 13.83 16.55 -19.71
CA THR A 413 13.14 16.40 -18.42
C THR A 413 12.00 15.39 -18.49
N PHE A 414 11.52 14.94 -17.33
CA PHE A 414 10.24 14.23 -17.23
C PHE A 414 9.09 15.24 -17.19
N SER A 415 8.11 15.07 -18.06
CA SER A 415 6.80 15.74 -17.96
C SER A 415 6.00 15.14 -16.79
N PRO A 416 5.02 15.86 -16.19
CA PRO A 416 4.11 15.27 -15.21
C PRO A 416 3.21 14.16 -15.76
N GLU A 417 2.79 14.26 -17.04
CA GLU A 417 1.71 13.48 -17.65
C GLU A 417 2.04 12.05 -18.13
N PRO A 418 3.26 11.71 -18.63
CA PRO A 418 3.64 10.31 -18.89
C PRO A 418 3.99 9.63 -17.57
N ALA A 419 2.96 9.40 -16.75
CA ALA A 419 3.05 8.69 -15.48
C ALA A 419 1.76 7.98 -15.12
N ILE A 420 1.88 6.79 -14.53
CA ILE A 420 0.78 6.02 -13.93
C ILE A 420 1.03 5.83 -12.44
N VAL A 421 -0.03 5.59 -11.68
CA VAL A 421 0.06 5.04 -10.32
C VAL A 421 -0.35 3.58 -10.36
N VAL A 422 0.45 2.75 -9.70
CA VAL A 422 0.20 1.33 -9.43
C VAL A 422 0.08 1.09 -7.93
N GLY A 423 -0.58 0.01 -7.52
CA GLY A 423 -0.62 -0.45 -6.13
C GLY A 423 0.75 -0.92 -5.62
N ASN A 424 0.78 -1.57 -4.46
CA ASN A 424 2.00 -2.12 -3.87
C ASN A 424 2.48 -3.39 -4.62
N VAL A 425 2.92 -3.19 -5.86
CA VAL A 425 3.48 -4.19 -6.78
C VAL A 425 4.94 -3.84 -7.08
N THR A 426 5.73 -4.80 -7.57
CA THR A 426 7.13 -4.60 -7.97
C THR A 426 7.36 -4.63 -9.48
N SER A 427 6.29 -4.79 -10.28
CA SER A 427 6.34 -4.76 -11.74
C SER A 427 5.07 -4.17 -12.35
N THR A 428 5.18 -3.63 -13.57
CA THR A 428 4.04 -3.22 -14.41
C THR A 428 4.44 -3.19 -15.88
N THR A 429 3.47 -3.33 -16.79
CA THR A 429 3.67 -3.03 -18.22
C THR A 429 3.25 -1.58 -18.47
N LEU A 430 4.12 -0.78 -19.09
CA LEU A 430 3.73 0.48 -19.73
C LEU A 430 3.18 0.17 -21.12
N ILE A 431 2.03 0.74 -21.47
CA ILE A 431 1.31 0.56 -22.74
C ILE A 431 1.07 1.90 -23.45
N GLU A 432 0.48 1.88 -24.65
CA GLU A 432 0.27 3.06 -25.52
C GLU A 432 1.55 3.85 -25.86
N LEU A 433 2.71 3.19 -25.80
CA LEU A 433 3.98 3.77 -26.23
C LEU A 433 4.05 3.85 -27.76
N LYS A 434 4.82 4.80 -28.29
CA LYS A 434 5.12 4.85 -29.72
C LYS A 434 6.10 3.73 -30.07
N SER A 435 5.91 3.10 -31.23
CA SER A 435 6.85 2.13 -31.79
C SER A 435 8.15 2.79 -32.24
N SER A 436 9.22 2.00 -32.35
CA SER A 436 10.58 2.44 -32.72
C SER A 436 11.13 3.64 -31.91
N THR A 437 10.66 3.84 -30.68
CA THR A 437 10.94 5.03 -29.86
C THR A 437 11.69 4.64 -28.58
N SER A 438 12.73 5.39 -28.23
CA SER A 438 13.55 5.12 -27.04
C SER A 438 12.98 5.82 -25.82
N TYR A 439 12.76 5.09 -24.73
CA TYR A 439 12.20 5.58 -23.47
C TYR A 439 13.14 5.35 -22.28
N GLN A 440 13.01 6.20 -21.26
CA GLN A 440 13.53 5.95 -19.91
C GLN A 440 12.39 6.00 -18.89
N VAL A 441 12.53 5.25 -17.80
CA VAL A 441 11.56 5.15 -16.72
C VAL A 441 12.21 5.47 -15.37
N LYS A 442 11.44 6.05 -14.45
CA LYS A 442 11.76 6.14 -13.02
C LYS A 442 10.54 5.73 -12.18
N VAL A 443 10.79 5.29 -10.96
CA VAL A 443 9.76 4.82 -10.03
C VAL A 443 9.85 5.62 -8.72
N THR A 444 8.72 6.19 -8.30
CA THR A 444 8.59 6.93 -7.03
C THR A 444 7.66 6.14 -6.11
N PRO A 445 8.09 5.66 -4.93
CA PRO A 445 7.19 5.01 -3.98
C PRO A 445 6.20 6.03 -3.39
N LEU A 446 5.04 5.57 -2.94
CA LEU A 446 4.03 6.44 -2.34
C LEU A 446 3.31 5.77 -1.16
N THR A 447 2.85 6.62 -0.24
CA THR A 447 2.26 6.26 1.04
C THR A 447 0.96 7.04 1.24
N GLU A 448 -0.15 6.33 1.42
CA GLU A 448 -1.50 6.88 1.55
C GLU A 448 -2.21 6.33 2.81
N ASN A 449 -3.40 6.85 3.12
CA ASN A 449 -4.20 6.42 4.27
C ASN A 449 -4.76 5.00 4.10
N GLN A 450 -3.98 3.99 4.52
CA GLN A 450 -4.29 2.56 4.43
C GLN A 450 -5.57 2.13 5.17
N TRP A 451 -6.05 2.93 6.13
CA TRP A 451 -7.24 2.63 6.92
C TRP A 451 -8.51 3.18 6.25
N ARG A 452 -8.49 4.47 5.89
CA ARG A 452 -9.62 5.18 5.26
C ARG A 452 -9.99 4.62 3.89
N TRP A 453 -9.00 4.21 3.11
CA TRP A 453 -9.14 3.74 1.72
C TRP A 453 -8.80 2.25 1.56
N SER A 454 -9.13 1.45 2.59
CA SER A 454 -8.58 0.09 2.78
C SER A 454 -8.94 -0.94 1.69
N ILE A 455 -9.87 -0.59 0.79
CA ILE A 455 -10.22 -1.37 -0.41
C ILE A 455 -9.54 -0.75 -1.63
N GLU A 456 -9.64 0.56 -1.78
CA GLU A 456 -9.32 1.35 -2.96
C GLU A 456 -7.82 1.39 -3.27
N TRP A 457 -6.93 1.39 -2.27
CA TRP A 457 -5.48 1.30 -2.53
C TRP A 457 -5.03 -0.09 -3.03
N LYS A 458 -5.90 -1.11 -2.91
CA LYS A 458 -5.68 -2.49 -3.32
C LYS A 458 -6.48 -2.90 -4.56
N ASP A 459 -7.40 -2.06 -5.01
CA ASP A 459 -8.20 -2.31 -6.21
C ASP A 459 -7.37 -1.86 -7.42
N ILE A 460 -6.87 -2.83 -8.17
CA ILE A 460 -5.85 -2.65 -9.21
C ILE A 460 -6.19 -3.46 -10.45
N ASP A 461 -5.87 -2.92 -11.63
CA ASP A 461 -6.19 -3.55 -12.91
C ASP A 461 -5.19 -4.67 -13.32
N LEU A 462 -5.28 -5.12 -14.58
CA LEU A 462 -4.36 -6.11 -15.17
C LEU A 462 -2.88 -5.71 -15.07
N TYR A 463 -2.59 -4.41 -14.99
CA TYR A 463 -1.25 -3.82 -14.94
C TYR A 463 -0.89 -3.30 -13.55
N GLY A 464 -1.70 -3.63 -12.53
CA GLY A 464 -1.50 -3.14 -11.17
C GLY A 464 -1.91 -1.67 -11.00
N ARG A 465 -2.51 -1.04 -12.01
CA ARG A 465 -2.80 0.40 -12.06
C ARG A 465 -4.04 0.75 -11.24
N ARG A 466 -4.03 1.94 -10.64
CA ARG A 466 -5.17 2.52 -9.89
C ARG A 466 -5.08 4.04 -9.82
N PRO A 467 -6.17 4.76 -9.46
CA PRO A 467 -6.09 6.17 -9.10
C PRO A 467 -5.17 6.42 -7.89
N VAL A 468 -4.62 7.64 -7.84
CA VAL A 468 -3.96 8.20 -6.66
C VAL A 468 -5.00 8.67 -5.65
N LEU A 469 -4.74 8.48 -4.35
CA LEU A 469 -5.67 8.84 -3.29
C LEU A 469 -5.38 10.23 -2.71
N PRO A 470 -6.37 10.88 -2.05
CA PRO A 470 -6.16 12.17 -1.39
C PRO A 470 -5.01 12.15 -0.37
N ASN A 471 -4.28 13.25 -0.30
CA ASN A 471 -3.18 13.49 0.65
C ASN A 471 -2.03 12.47 0.59
N VAL A 472 -1.83 11.82 -0.57
CA VAL A 472 -0.66 10.98 -0.87
C VAL A 472 0.67 11.65 -0.48
N VAL A 473 1.53 10.88 0.19
CA VAL A 473 2.93 11.24 0.42
C VAL A 473 3.77 10.53 -0.63
N PHE A 474 4.28 11.27 -1.61
CA PHE A 474 5.29 10.76 -2.53
C PHE A 474 6.65 10.65 -1.80
N GLY A 475 7.35 9.54 -2.04
CA GLY A 475 8.73 9.34 -1.67
C GLY A 475 9.71 9.96 -2.67
N ASN A 476 10.97 9.53 -2.59
CA ASN A 476 12.03 10.00 -3.47
C ASN A 476 12.04 9.20 -4.78
N ASP A 477 12.32 9.87 -5.90
CA ASP A 477 12.48 9.22 -7.21
C ASP A 477 13.65 8.22 -7.22
N SER A 478 13.45 7.05 -7.85
CA SER A 478 14.55 6.15 -8.24
C SER A 478 15.56 6.86 -9.14
N PRO A 479 16.80 6.35 -9.23
CA PRO A 479 17.64 6.60 -10.40
C PRO A 479 16.90 6.21 -11.67
N VAL A 480 17.19 6.90 -12.77
CA VAL A 480 16.53 6.70 -14.07
C VAL A 480 17.08 5.45 -14.77
N SER A 481 16.22 4.68 -15.45
CA SER A 481 16.62 3.50 -16.22
C SER A 481 17.60 3.80 -17.35
N SER A 482 18.25 2.76 -17.87
CA SER A 482 18.81 2.79 -19.21
C SER A 482 17.73 3.08 -20.26
N CYS A 483 18.15 3.55 -21.43
CA CYS A 483 17.27 3.73 -22.58
C CYS A 483 16.87 2.37 -23.18
N ALA A 484 15.57 2.10 -23.26
CA ALA A 484 15.02 0.95 -23.98
C ALA A 484 14.23 1.46 -25.20
N LYS A 485 14.46 0.87 -26.38
CA LYS A 485 13.77 1.23 -27.62
C LYS A 485 12.65 0.24 -27.91
N THR A 486 11.40 0.72 -28.02
CA THR A 486 10.27 -0.09 -28.49
C THR A 486 10.53 -0.65 -29.88
N LEU A 487 9.93 -1.81 -30.17
CA LEU A 487 10.05 -2.48 -31.46
C LEU A 487 9.26 -1.72 -32.55
N ALA A 488 9.40 -2.14 -33.81
CA ALA A 488 8.55 -1.66 -34.90
C ALA A 488 7.27 -2.50 -35.03
N GLN A 489 7.43 -3.83 -34.94
CA GLN A 489 6.42 -4.87 -34.82
C GLN A 489 6.79 -5.77 -33.63
N ASP A 490 5.86 -6.57 -33.10
CA ASP A 490 6.21 -7.55 -32.06
C ASP A 490 6.94 -8.77 -32.64
N PHE A 491 6.55 -9.17 -33.85
CA PHE A 491 7.35 -10.00 -34.75
C PHE A 491 7.06 -9.66 -36.21
N VAL A 492 7.97 -10.03 -37.10
CA VAL A 492 7.81 -9.88 -38.55
C VAL A 492 8.58 -10.98 -39.29
N PHE A 493 7.87 -11.71 -40.14
CA PHE A 493 8.37 -12.69 -41.11
C PHE A 493 8.10 -12.11 -42.51
N PRO A 494 9.02 -11.29 -43.07
CA PRO A 494 8.80 -10.65 -44.38
C PRO A 494 8.85 -11.65 -45.54
N GLN A 495 9.44 -12.81 -45.29
CA GLN A 495 9.40 -14.04 -46.06
C GLN A 495 9.66 -15.19 -45.08
N PHE A 496 9.13 -16.39 -45.31
CA PHE A 496 9.52 -17.56 -44.51
C PHE A 496 10.82 -18.19 -45.05
N SER A 497 11.72 -18.55 -44.12
CA SER A 497 12.98 -19.21 -44.45
C SER A 497 13.54 -19.94 -43.24
N ALA A 498 14.28 -21.02 -43.50
CA ALA A 498 14.98 -21.82 -42.48
C ALA A 498 15.74 -20.98 -41.44
N ARG A 499 16.41 -19.92 -41.91
CA ARG A 499 17.25 -19.01 -41.11
C ARG A 499 16.48 -18.07 -40.18
N LEU A 500 15.20 -17.80 -40.46
CA LEU A 500 14.32 -17.03 -39.56
C LEU A 500 13.63 -17.93 -38.54
N LEU A 501 13.39 -19.19 -38.89
CA LEU A 501 12.83 -20.20 -37.99
C LEU A 501 13.89 -20.74 -37.00
N THR A 502 15.18 -20.71 -37.37
CA THR A 502 16.30 -21.15 -36.52
C THR A 502 16.99 -19.98 -35.77
N ASN A 503 16.40 -19.58 -34.65
CA ASN A 503 17.03 -18.89 -33.50
C ASN A 503 18.23 -17.93 -33.80
N LEU A 504 17.96 -16.78 -34.45
CA LEU A 504 18.99 -15.78 -34.80
C LEU A 504 18.55 -14.30 -34.60
N SER A 505 17.49 -14.03 -33.84
CA SER A 505 16.81 -12.71 -33.79
C SER A 505 17.08 -11.84 -32.55
N ALA A 506 17.96 -12.27 -31.63
CA ALA A 506 18.68 -11.29 -30.82
C ALA A 506 19.74 -10.62 -31.70
N LEU A 507 19.64 -9.29 -31.88
CA LEU A 507 20.50 -8.47 -32.76
C LEU A 507 21.99 -8.92 -32.75
N PRO A 508 22.73 -8.85 -33.88
CA PRO A 508 24.15 -9.24 -33.93
C PRO A 508 25.02 -8.58 -32.84
N ASN A 509 24.65 -7.38 -32.39
CA ASN A 509 25.31 -6.64 -31.33
C ASN A 509 25.10 -7.26 -29.92
N ALA A 510 23.99 -7.96 -29.68
CA ALA A 510 23.70 -8.64 -28.42
C ALA A 510 24.58 -9.89 -28.22
N ILE A 511 24.86 -10.62 -29.32
CA ILE A 511 25.77 -11.78 -29.33
C ILE A 511 27.18 -11.36 -28.86
N ALA A 512 27.65 -10.18 -29.27
CA ALA A 512 28.94 -9.63 -28.85
C ALA A 512 28.99 -9.19 -27.36
N LEU A 513 27.84 -8.88 -26.75
CA LEU A 513 27.75 -8.33 -25.39
C LEU A 513 27.59 -9.39 -24.28
N ARG A 514 27.34 -10.66 -24.61
CA ARG A 514 26.98 -11.73 -23.66
C ARG A 514 25.83 -11.35 -22.71
N THR A 515 24.84 -10.60 -23.20
CA THR A 515 23.61 -10.35 -22.42
C THR A 515 22.96 -11.69 -22.10
N THR A 516 22.83 -12.00 -20.81
CA THR A 516 22.12 -13.19 -20.33
C THR A 516 20.72 -13.27 -20.94
N PRO A 517 20.19 -14.47 -21.26
CA PRO A 517 18.81 -14.62 -21.71
C PRO A 517 17.85 -13.87 -20.79
N THR A 518 16.94 -13.11 -21.38
CA THR A 518 15.93 -12.36 -20.61
C THR A 518 15.01 -13.34 -19.91
N LEU A 519 14.79 -13.12 -18.61
CA LEU A 519 13.75 -13.81 -17.86
C LEU A 519 12.41 -13.68 -18.60
N GLY A 520 11.72 -14.80 -18.79
CA GLY A 520 10.34 -14.77 -19.26
C GLY A 520 9.40 -14.08 -18.27
N PRO A 521 8.16 -13.77 -18.66
CA PRO A 521 7.15 -13.22 -17.75
C PRO A 521 6.76 -14.18 -16.59
N THR A 522 7.29 -15.40 -16.56
CA THR A 522 7.18 -16.39 -15.46
C THR A 522 8.43 -16.48 -14.58
N GLY A 523 9.54 -15.83 -14.95
CA GLY A 523 10.83 -15.94 -14.25
C GLY A 523 11.66 -17.18 -14.59
N GLU A 524 11.19 -18.06 -15.48
CA GLU A 524 11.93 -19.28 -15.85
C GLU A 524 13.10 -19.03 -16.81
N VAL A 525 14.09 -19.94 -16.76
CA VAL A 525 15.36 -19.86 -17.49
C VAL A 525 15.47 -21.05 -18.45
N GLY A 526 15.50 -20.76 -19.76
CA GLY A 526 15.69 -21.74 -20.83
C GLY A 526 14.93 -21.36 -22.10
N ASP A 527 13.61 -21.33 -22.02
CA ASP A 527 12.76 -21.64 -23.18
C ASP A 527 12.09 -20.42 -23.84
N GLN A 528 12.51 -19.20 -23.48
CA GLN A 528 11.90 -17.94 -23.94
C GLN A 528 12.70 -17.24 -25.05
N GLY A 529 13.56 -17.99 -25.76
CA GLY A 529 14.44 -17.49 -26.82
C GLY A 529 14.10 -17.97 -28.24
N HIS A 530 13.07 -18.79 -28.44
CA HIS A 530 12.70 -19.29 -29.78
C HIS A 530 11.71 -18.35 -30.47
N PHE A 531 12.03 -18.00 -31.73
CA PHE A 531 11.22 -17.13 -32.59
C PHE A 531 10.74 -17.85 -33.88
N GLY A 532 10.91 -19.17 -33.98
CA GLY A 532 10.38 -19.99 -35.07
C GLY A 532 8.95 -20.46 -34.81
N LEU A 533 8.22 -20.80 -35.86
CA LEU A 533 6.85 -21.34 -35.79
C LEU A 533 6.80 -22.75 -35.19
N ILE A 534 5.67 -23.07 -34.56
CA ILE A 534 5.24 -24.43 -34.22
C ILE A 534 4.13 -24.81 -35.22
N VAL A 535 4.47 -25.59 -36.25
CA VAL A 535 3.56 -26.08 -37.31
C VAL A 535 2.64 -27.19 -36.75
N ASN A 536 1.49 -27.58 -37.36
CA ASN A 536 0.85 -28.91 -37.20
C ASN A 536 0.41 -29.61 -38.47
N GLY A 537 0.24 -30.93 -38.35
CA GLY A 537 -0.48 -31.80 -39.24
C GLY A 537 0.15 -31.68 -40.60
N ASP A 538 -0.69 -31.41 -41.58
CA ASP A 538 -0.28 -31.28 -42.96
C ASP A 538 -0.01 -29.82 -43.39
N THR A 539 0.42 -28.93 -42.48
CA THR A 539 0.74 -27.54 -42.87
C THR A 539 2.12 -27.40 -43.47
N HIS A 540 2.17 -26.82 -44.66
CA HIS A 540 3.39 -26.26 -45.25
C HIS A 540 3.65 -24.83 -44.78
N VAL A 541 4.91 -24.44 -44.84
CA VAL A 541 5.32 -23.03 -44.81
C VAL A 541 6.32 -22.87 -45.95
N GLU A 542 6.17 -21.82 -46.77
CA GLU A 542 6.99 -21.69 -47.97
C GLU A 542 8.49 -21.71 -47.63
N ASN A 543 9.26 -22.47 -48.41
CA ASN A 543 10.68 -22.75 -48.20
C ASN A 543 11.03 -23.70 -47.02
N CYS A 544 10.09 -24.54 -46.55
CA CYS A 544 10.35 -25.59 -45.54
C CYS A 544 10.07 -27.01 -46.05
N ASN A 545 11.06 -27.91 -45.96
CA ASN A 545 10.94 -29.27 -46.48
C ASN A 545 10.37 -30.26 -45.44
N ALA A 546 9.05 -30.44 -45.48
CA ALA A 546 8.27 -31.64 -45.08
C ALA A 546 8.41 -32.23 -43.65
N SER A 547 9.38 -31.83 -42.81
CA SER A 547 9.50 -32.30 -41.41
C SER A 547 10.49 -31.48 -40.58
N VAL A 548 10.00 -30.52 -39.77
CA VAL A 548 10.72 -29.82 -38.65
C VAL A 548 12.15 -29.29 -38.90
N SER A 549 12.62 -29.26 -40.15
CA SER A 549 14.01 -29.02 -40.55
C SER A 549 14.05 -28.39 -41.94
N CYS A 550 13.74 -27.09 -42.03
CA CYS A 550 13.77 -26.37 -43.29
C CYS A 550 15.21 -26.29 -43.86
N CYS A 551 15.41 -26.61 -45.14
CA CYS A 551 16.73 -26.61 -45.76
C CYS A 551 17.08 -25.23 -46.33
N ASP A 552 18.19 -24.65 -45.87
CA ASP A 552 18.69 -23.30 -46.16
C ASP A 552 19.35 -23.12 -47.55
N GLY A 553 19.00 -23.97 -48.52
CA GLY A 553 19.60 -24.03 -49.85
C GLY A 553 18.63 -23.93 -51.05
N PHE A 554 17.33 -23.72 -50.82
CA PHE A 554 16.36 -23.56 -51.91
C PHE A 554 16.40 -22.12 -52.46
N ASP A 555 16.62 -21.98 -53.77
CA ASP A 555 16.65 -20.71 -54.50
C ASP A 555 15.76 -20.84 -55.74
N VAL A 556 14.64 -20.09 -55.74
CA VAL A 556 13.66 -20.07 -56.84
C VAL A 556 14.22 -19.51 -58.16
N THR A 557 15.41 -18.90 -58.15
CA THR A 557 16.11 -18.41 -59.35
C THR A 557 17.14 -19.41 -59.90
N ALA A 558 17.39 -20.51 -59.20
CA ALA A 558 18.37 -21.52 -59.61
C ALA A 558 17.90 -22.33 -60.84
N PRO A 559 18.74 -22.51 -61.88
CA PRO A 559 18.39 -23.35 -63.03
C PRO A 559 18.09 -24.81 -62.66
N ILE A 560 17.03 -25.34 -63.28
CA ILE A 560 16.59 -26.74 -63.14
C ILE A 560 17.76 -27.67 -63.48
N GLY A 561 18.15 -28.53 -62.53
CA GLY A 561 19.24 -29.50 -62.68
C GLY A 561 20.57 -29.12 -62.02
N SER A 562 20.66 -27.96 -61.34
CA SER A 562 21.78 -27.70 -60.42
C SER A 562 21.63 -28.52 -59.13
N SER A 563 22.74 -28.78 -58.41
CA SER A 563 22.71 -29.55 -57.14
C SER A 563 22.12 -28.80 -55.94
N ALA A 564 21.61 -27.59 -56.14
CA ALA A 564 20.75 -26.88 -55.17
C ALA A 564 19.26 -27.26 -55.34
N ALA A 565 18.86 -27.73 -56.52
CA ALA A 565 17.51 -28.24 -56.78
C ALA A 565 17.33 -29.67 -56.24
N VAL A 566 17.31 -29.80 -54.91
CA VAL A 566 16.77 -31.00 -54.25
C VAL A 566 15.29 -31.12 -54.59
N ALA A 567 14.81 -32.33 -54.83
CA ALA A 567 13.50 -32.58 -55.43
C ALA A 567 12.34 -31.96 -54.63
N GLY A 568 11.40 -31.30 -55.32
CA GLY A 568 10.22 -30.71 -54.72
C GLY A 568 9.29 -31.78 -54.14
N CYS A 569 8.99 -31.69 -52.86
CA CYS A 569 8.12 -32.62 -52.13
C CYS A 569 6.63 -32.20 -52.22
N SER A 570 6.05 -32.26 -53.42
CA SER A 570 4.60 -32.12 -53.59
C SER A 570 3.92 -33.49 -53.65
N GLY A 571 3.39 -33.92 -52.51
CA GLY A 571 2.49 -35.07 -52.41
C GLY A 571 1.29 -34.68 -51.56
N THR A 572 0.14 -34.45 -52.19
CA THR A 572 -1.14 -34.18 -51.52
C THR A 572 -1.98 -35.43 -51.45
N PHE A 573 -2.55 -35.66 -50.28
CA PHE A 573 -3.56 -36.67 -50.02
C PHE A 573 -4.89 -35.99 -49.63
N PRO A 574 -6.04 -36.58 -49.99
CA PRO A 574 -7.34 -36.04 -49.61
C PRO A 574 -7.59 -36.21 -48.10
N SER A 575 -8.20 -35.22 -47.46
CA SER A 575 -8.49 -35.16 -46.00
C SER A 575 -7.29 -34.85 -45.09
N GLU A 576 -6.29 -34.13 -45.62
CA GLU A 576 -5.19 -33.53 -44.86
C GLU A 576 -5.67 -32.34 -44.01
N ALA A 577 -4.99 -32.03 -42.91
CA ALA A 577 -5.29 -30.85 -42.09
C ALA A 577 -4.08 -30.39 -41.27
N GLY A 578 -3.85 -29.08 -41.11
CA GLY A 578 -2.65 -28.57 -40.44
C GLY A 578 -2.83 -27.19 -39.78
N ALA A 579 -1.83 -26.79 -38.99
CA ALA A 579 -1.77 -25.48 -38.33
C ALA A 579 -0.37 -24.84 -38.36
N ALA A 580 -0.23 -23.58 -37.95
CA ALA A 580 1.06 -22.96 -37.63
C ALA A 580 0.91 -21.85 -36.59
N TRP A 581 1.47 -22.07 -35.41
CA TRP A 581 1.37 -21.22 -34.24
C TRP A 581 2.66 -20.44 -33.96
N TYR A 582 2.53 -19.20 -33.51
CA TYR A 582 3.62 -18.49 -32.87
C TYR A 582 3.85 -19.08 -31.47
N PRO A 583 5.10 -19.44 -31.08
CA PRO A 583 5.37 -20.21 -29.86
C PRO A 583 5.05 -19.48 -28.56
N ARG A 584 4.89 -18.15 -28.61
CA ARG A 584 4.56 -17.29 -27.48
C ARG A 584 3.12 -16.79 -27.59
N GLN A 585 2.37 -16.85 -26.49
CA GLN A 585 1.06 -16.20 -26.43
C GLN A 585 1.21 -14.66 -26.58
N MET A 586 0.49 -14.08 -27.53
CA MET A 586 0.48 -12.64 -27.82
C MET A 586 -0.67 -11.95 -27.08
N ASN A 587 -0.55 -10.66 -26.76
CA ASN A 587 -1.68 -9.91 -26.21
C ASN A 587 -2.67 -9.60 -27.34
N VAL A 588 -3.89 -10.07 -27.18
CA VAL A 588 -5.01 -9.87 -28.11
C VAL A 588 -6.11 -9.01 -27.49
N ARG A 589 -6.14 -8.88 -26.16
CA ARG A 589 -7.20 -8.18 -25.42
C ARG A 589 -7.22 -6.67 -25.64
N GLU A 590 -6.07 -6.02 -25.67
CA GLU A 590 -5.93 -4.57 -25.84
C GLU A 590 -5.91 -4.12 -27.31
N GLY A 591 -6.41 -4.97 -28.22
CA GLY A 591 -6.34 -4.78 -29.65
C GLY A 591 -5.05 -5.33 -30.27
N PHE A 592 -5.18 -5.79 -31.51
CA PHE A 592 -4.06 -6.25 -32.31
C PHE A 592 -4.26 -5.86 -33.79
N SER A 593 -3.16 -5.79 -34.52
CA SER A 593 -3.15 -5.80 -35.99
C SER A 593 -2.22 -6.91 -36.44
N THR A 594 -2.61 -7.67 -37.45
CA THR A 594 -1.74 -8.66 -38.08
C THR A 594 -1.94 -8.60 -39.59
N ASN A 595 -0.84 -8.51 -40.33
CA ASN A 595 -0.83 -8.55 -41.78
C ASN A 595 -0.21 -9.89 -42.24
N PHE A 596 -0.76 -10.52 -43.26
CA PHE A 596 -0.15 -11.68 -43.90
C PHE A 596 -0.45 -11.73 -45.40
N SER A 597 0.35 -12.49 -46.13
CA SER A 597 0.11 -12.82 -47.54
C SER A 597 -0.04 -14.32 -47.69
N PHE A 598 -1.00 -14.80 -48.48
CA PHE A 598 -1.20 -16.22 -48.71
C PHE A 598 -1.46 -16.58 -50.17
N ARG A 599 -1.17 -17.85 -50.52
CA ARG A 599 -1.38 -18.46 -51.86
C ARG A 599 -1.76 -19.93 -51.67
N ALA A 600 -2.59 -20.50 -52.55
CA ALA A 600 -3.07 -21.88 -52.40
C ALA A 600 -2.36 -22.92 -53.31
N ALA A 601 -1.25 -23.57 -52.89
CA ALA A 601 -0.60 -24.66 -53.67
C ALA A 601 0.21 -25.76 -52.90
N ASN A 602 -0.42 -26.89 -52.52
CA ASN A 602 0.11 -28.27 -52.23
C ASN A 602 1.56 -28.50 -51.67
N PRO A 603 1.91 -28.50 -50.32
CA PRO A 603 2.02 -29.71 -49.42
C PRO A 603 1.99 -29.50 -47.82
N SER A 604 2.96 -30.00 -46.96
CA SER A 604 2.90 -30.22 -45.45
C SER A 604 4.25 -30.08 -44.60
N THR A 605 4.55 -30.29 -43.25
CA THR A 605 3.98 -30.75 -41.88
C THR A 605 4.68 -30.05 -40.61
N GLU A 606 4.52 -30.19 -39.23
CA GLU A 606 3.78 -30.95 -38.12
C GLU A 606 3.95 -30.31 -36.64
N LEU A 607 3.13 -30.65 -35.57
CA LEU A 607 2.80 -30.14 -34.13
C LEU A 607 1.56 -29.19 -33.65
N ALA A 608 0.38 -29.73 -33.18
CA ALA A 608 -0.93 -29.13 -32.65
C ALA A 608 -2.13 -28.61 -33.56
N LEU A 609 -3.31 -29.31 -33.63
CA LEU A 609 -4.45 -29.12 -34.61
C LEU A 609 -5.87 -29.51 -34.10
N GLY A 610 -6.94 -29.05 -34.79
CA GLY A 610 -8.34 -29.48 -34.64
C GLY A 610 -8.86 -30.48 -35.72
N SER A 611 -10.09 -30.30 -36.23
CA SER A 611 -10.73 -31.25 -37.18
C SER A 611 -10.51 -30.86 -38.66
N GLY A 612 -10.27 -31.84 -39.54
CA GLY A 612 -10.01 -31.63 -40.98
C GLY A 612 -11.25 -31.50 -41.88
N GLY A 613 -11.02 -31.36 -43.19
CA GLY A 613 -12.06 -31.10 -44.19
C GLY A 613 -12.79 -29.78 -43.95
N MET A 614 -14.12 -29.81 -44.04
CA MET A 614 -15.09 -28.73 -43.74
C MET A 614 -14.99 -28.06 -42.35
N ALA A 615 -14.02 -28.47 -41.53
CA ALA A 615 -13.73 -27.88 -40.24
C ALA A 615 -12.40 -27.10 -40.22
N LEU A 616 -11.71 -27.02 -41.37
CA LEU A 616 -10.56 -26.16 -41.66
C LEU A 616 -9.46 -26.17 -40.58
N GLY A 617 -9.25 -27.32 -39.93
CA GLY A 617 -8.27 -27.48 -38.85
C GLY A 617 -8.60 -26.73 -37.55
N TYR A 618 -9.64 -25.89 -37.50
CA TYR A 618 -10.07 -25.15 -36.30
C TYR A 618 -11.28 -25.78 -35.60
N GLY A 619 -12.12 -26.53 -36.31
CA GLY A 619 -13.37 -27.06 -35.77
C GLY A 619 -13.11 -28.05 -34.63
N GLY A 620 -13.76 -27.84 -33.50
CA GLY A 620 -13.55 -28.59 -32.26
C GLY A 620 -12.46 -28.02 -31.34
N LEU A 621 -11.71 -26.98 -31.74
CA LEU A 621 -10.79 -26.29 -30.82
C LEU A 621 -11.59 -25.61 -29.68
N GLN A 622 -11.17 -25.86 -28.45
CA GLN A 622 -11.73 -25.20 -27.26
C GLN A 622 -11.16 -23.79 -27.11
N ASN A 623 -11.96 -22.85 -26.60
CA ASN A 623 -11.51 -21.49 -26.24
C ASN A 623 -10.77 -20.77 -27.39
N ALA A 624 -11.38 -20.71 -28.58
CA ALA A 624 -10.74 -20.15 -29.77
C ALA A 624 -11.67 -19.23 -30.58
N LEU A 625 -11.04 -18.38 -31.38
CA LEU A 625 -11.60 -17.44 -32.34
C LEU A 625 -10.92 -17.75 -33.67
N ALA A 626 -11.70 -18.05 -34.71
CA ALA A 626 -11.22 -18.26 -36.06
C ALA A 626 -11.74 -17.14 -36.97
N VAL A 627 -10.90 -16.74 -37.92
CA VAL A 627 -11.33 -16.01 -39.12
C VAL A 627 -11.03 -16.94 -40.28
N GLU A 628 -12.07 -17.43 -40.94
CA GLU A 628 -11.92 -18.35 -42.06
C GLU A 628 -11.94 -17.60 -43.40
N PHE A 629 -11.36 -18.25 -44.39
CA PHE A 629 -11.32 -17.86 -45.79
C PHE A 629 -11.70 -19.13 -46.56
N ASP A 630 -13.00 -19.41 -46.64
CA ASP A 630 -13.48 -20.65 -47.23
C ASP A 630 -13.67 -20.50 -48.75
N THR A 631 -13.29 -21.56 -49.45
CA THR A 631 -13.29 -21.70 -50.92
C THR A 631 -14.17 -22.87 -51.38
N TRP A 632 -14.92 -23.47 -50.45
CA TRP A 632 -15.84 -24.56 -50.69
C TRP A 632 -17.23 -24.27 -50.12
N PHE A 633 -18.23 -25.03 -50.59
CA PHE A 633 -19.62 -24.93 -50.16
C PHE A 633 -20.08 -26.23 -49.49
N ASN A 634 -20.25 -26.22 -48.18
CA ASN A 634 -20.86 -27.28 -47.39
C ASN A 634 -22.31 -26.87 -46.99
N PRO A 635 -23.35 -27.28 -47.75
CA PRO A 635 -24.74 -26.90 -47.46
C PRO A 635 -25.23 -27.35 -46.06
N GLU A 636 -24.63 -28.39 -45.48
CA GLU A 636 -24.86 -28.84 -44.10
C GLU A 636 -24.26 -27.93 -43.02
N LEU A 637 -23.33 -27.03 -43.38
CA LEU A 637 -22.80 -25.97 -42.51
C LEU A 637 -23.56 -24.63 -42.65
N LEU A 638 -24.46 -24.54 -43.63
CA LEU A 638 -25.28 -23.36 -43.97
C LEU A 638 -24.48 -22.19 -44.56
N ASP A 639 -23.42 -22.53 -45.27
CA ASP A 639 -22.47 -21.62 -45.92
C ASP A 639 -23.11 -20.77 -47.03
N VAL A 640 -22.37 -19.76 -47.47
CA VAL A 640 -22.67 -19.06 -48.72
C VAL A 640 -22.15 -19.90 -49.89
N TYR A 641 -22.87 -19.88 -51.03
CA TYR A 641 -22.52 -20.69 -52.22
C TYR A 641 -21.21 -20.27 -52.91
N GLU A 642 -20.80 -19.02 -52.72
CA GLU A 642 -19.55 -18.45 -53.23
C GLU A 642 -18.47 -18.47 -52.14
N ASN A 643 -17.20 -18.29 -52.54
CA ASN A 643 -16.07 -18.05 -51.63
C ASN A 643 -16.41 -16.97 -50.59
N HIS A 644 -16.05 -17.19 -49.32
CA HIS A 644 -16.48 -16.29 -48.25
C HIS A 644 -15.48 -16.18 -47.09
N ILE A 645 -15.56 -15.07 -46.37
CA ILE A 645 -14.89 -14.84 -45.09
C ILE A 645 -15.95 -14.87 -43.99
N SER A 646 -15.64 -15.52 -42.87
CA SER A 646 -16.51 -15.60 -41.70
C SER A 646 -15.71 -15.55 -40.40
N VAL A 647 -16.34 -15.14 -39.30
CA VAL A 647 -15.69 -15.03 -37.99
C VAL A 647 -16.36 -15.95 -36.97
N HIS A 648 -15.72 -17.08 -36.67
CA HIS A 648 -16.27 -18.16 -35.84
C HIS A 648 -15.69 -18.14 -34.43
N VAL A 649 -16.53 -18.41 -33.43
CA VAL A 649 -16.14 -18.33 -32.02
C VAL A 649 -16.60 -19.56 -31.24
N SER A 650 -15.78 -20.01 -30.28
CA SER A 650 -16.16 -21.11 -29.39
C SER A 650 -17.26 -20.72 -28.40
N GLY A 651 -17.32 -19.43 -28.04
CA GLY A 651 -18.06 -18.97 -26.87
C GLY A 651 -17.41 -19.43 -25.56
N ASN A 652 -17.93 -18.90 -24.45
CA ASN A 652 -17.40 -19.12 -23.10
C ASN A 652 -17.54 -20.60 -22.67
N GLY A 653 -16.41 -21.31 -22.51
CA GLY A 653 -16.35 -22.74 -22.20
C GLY A 653 -16.74 -23.69 -23.35
N GLY A 654 -16.88 -23.21 -24.59
CA GLY A 654 -17.29 -24.02 -25.74
C GLY A 654 -16.14 -24.48 -26.66
N VAL A 655 -16.52 -25.02 -27.83
CA VAL A 655 -15.64 -25.33 -28.96
C VAL A 655 -16.06 -24.54 -30.20
N VAL A 656 -15.11 -24.13 -31.05
CA VAL A 656 -15.44 -23.50 -32.33
C VAL A 656 -16.12 -24.52 -33.24
N GLN A 657 -17.20 -24.11 -33.89
CA GLN A 657 -17.97 -24.90 -34.85
C GLN A 657 -17.95 -24.19 -36.21
N PRO A 658 -17.75 -24.90 -37.33
CA PRO A 658 -17.72 -24.29 -38.66
C PRO A 658 -19.10 -24.01 -39.26
N ASN A 659 -20.18 -24.48 -38.64
CA ASN A 659 -21.53 -24.13 -39.09
C ASN A 659 -21.82 -22.64 -38.88
N HIS A 660 -22.31 -21.94 -39.91
CA HIS A 660 -22.54 -20.49 -39.93
C HIS A 660 -23.50 -19.97 -38.84
N THR A 661 -24.29 -20.83 -38.17
CA THR A 661 -25.04 -20.42 -36.96
C THR A 661 -24.13 -20.02 -35.79
N TYR A 662 -22.84 -20.37 -35.82
CA TYR A 662 -21.81 -20.00 -34.86
C TYR A 662 -20.88 -18.86 -35.34
N SER A 663 -21.15 -18.30 -36.53
CA SER A 663 -20.47 -17.11 -37.03
C SER A 663 -20.97 -15.85 -36.31
N LEU A 664 -20.09 -14.87 -36.08
CA LEU A 664 -20.44 -13.50 -35.70
C LEU A 664 -20.93 -12.66 -36.89
N GLY A 665 -20.60 -13.07 -38.11
CA GLY A 665 -20.85 -12.35 -39.35
C GLY A 665 -19.93 -12.87 -40.46
N SER A 666 -20.42 -12.87 -41.69
CA SER A 666 -19.73 -13.39 -42.88
C SER A 666 -20.01 -12.54 -44.11
N THR A 667 -19.16 -12.64 -45.13
CA THR A 667 -19.29 -11.94 -46.42
C THR A 667 -18.79 -12.81 -47.57
N SER A 668 -19.46 -12.73 -48.72
CA SER A 668 -19.00 -13.28 -50.01
C SER A 668 -18.82 -12.20 -51.08
N ASN A 669 -18.75 -10.92 -50.67
CA ASN A 669 -18.46 -9.80 -51.57
C ASN A 669 -16.95 -9.63 -51.72
N LEU A 670 -16.31 -10.62 -52.36
CA LEU A 670 -14.86 -10.83 -52.39
C LEU A 670 -14.38 -11.07 -53.84
N PRO A 671 -13.06 -10.92 -54.13
CA PRO A 671 -12.45 -11.58 -55.27
C PRO A 671 -12.56 -13.11 -55.15
N ASP A 672 -12.26 -13.83 -56.24
CA ASP A 672 -11.99 -15.26 -56.14
C ASP A 672 -10.77 -15.48 -55.23
N LEU A 673 -10.84 -16.47 -54.34
CA LEU A 673 -9.80 -16.81 -53.35
C LEU A 673 -8.94 -18.00 -53.81
N THR A 674 -9.26 -18.60 -54.97
CA THR A 674 -8.63 -19.83 -55.48
C THR A 674 -7.52 -19.58 -56.50
N GLU A 675 -7.34 -18.34 -56.96
CA GLU A 675 -6.29 -17.90 -57.89
C GLU A 675 -5.45 -16.74 -57.30
N ASP A 676 -4.31 -16.41 -57.92
CA ASP A 676 -3.39 -15.34 -57.51
C ASP A 676 -2.82 -15.46 -56.06
N THR A 677 -2.56 -14.32 -55.40
CA THR A 677 -1.92 -14.21 -54.09
C THR A 677 -2.54 -13.03 -53.35
N HIS A 678 -3.20 -13.32 -52.25
CA HIS A 678 -3.95 -12.32 -51.49
C HIS A 678 -3.12 -11.71 -50.37
N THR A 679 -3.48 -10.47 -50.04
CA THR A 679 -2.97 -9.73 -48.89
C THR A 679 -4.10 -9.51 -47.90
N VAL A 680 -3.89 -9.95 -46.66
CA VAL A 680 -4.87 -9.85 -45.57
C VAL A 680 -4.33 -8.97 -44.47
N ARG A 681 -5.18 -8.10 -43.92
CA ARG A 681 -4.96 -7.48 -42.61
C ARG A 681 -6.16 -7.68 -41.72
N ILE A 682 -5.93 -8.21 -40.52
CA ILE A 682 -6.95 -8.33 -39.47
C ILE A 682 -6.61 -7.34 -38.34
N VAL A 683 -7.55 -6.46 -38.01
CA VAL A 683 -7.42 -5.43 -36.96
C VAL A 683 -8.53 -5.60 -35.93
N TYR A 684 -8.16 -5.92 -34.69
CA TYR A 684 -9.07 -5.86 -33.54
C TYR A 684 -8.85 -4.55 -32.77
N LYS A 685 -9.93 -3.77 -32.58
CA LYS A 685 -9.98 -2.64 -31.65
C LYS A 685 -10.85 -3.04 -30.44
N PRO A 686 -10.39 -2.89 -29.18
CA PRO A 686 -11.19 -3.28 -28.00
C PRO A 686 -12.28 -2.27 -27.63
N ASN A 687 -12.18 -1.05 -28.17
CA ASN A 687 -13.11 0.06 -28.02
C ASN A 687 -13.87 0.27 -29.34
N LEU A 688 -15.14 0.65 -29.23
CA LEU A 688 -16.02 0.89 -30.36
C LEU A 688 -15.59 2.14 -31.14
N ASP A 689 -15.46 2.01 -32.46
CA ASP A 689 -15.36 3.14 -33.38
C ASP A 689 -16.73 3.28 -34.04
N GLU A 690 -17.61 4.14 -33.49
CA GLU A 690 -19.04 4.22 -33.86
C GLU A 690 -19.27 4.42 -35.36
N ARG A 691 -18.31 5.04 -36.06
CA ARG A 691 -18.35 5.25 -37.52
C ARG A 691 -18.39 3.93 -38.31
N MET A 692 -17.75 2.89 -37.79
CA MET A 692 -17.68 1.57 -38.43
C MET A 692 -18.96 0.75 -38.25
N LEU A 693 -19.95 1.22 -37.47
CA LEU A 693 -21.30 0.63 -37.43
C LEU A 693 -22.17 1.02 -38.64
N PHE A 694 -21.72 1.98 -39.43
CA PHE A 694 -22.41 2.51 -40.62
C PHE A 694 -21.61 2.27 -41.91
N ASP A 695 -20.60 1.40 -41.84
CA ASP A 695 -19.80 0.90 -42.96
C ASP A 695 -20.59 -0.21 -43.68
N GLU A 696 -20.51 -0.29 -45.01
CA GLU A 696 -21.19 -1.34 -45.78
C GLU A 696 -20.63 -2.74 -45.47
N ALA A 697 -19.38 -2.81 -44.99
CA ALA A 697 -18.76 -4.06 -44.53
C ALA A 697 -19.19 -4.51 -43.13
N PHE A 698 -19.99 -3.72 -42.39
CA PHE A 698 -20.41 -4.10 -41.05
C PHE A 698 -21.50 -5.17 -41.07
N THR A 699 -21.19 -6.34 -40.53
CA THR A 699 -22.16 -7.44 -40.38
C THR A 699 -22.27 -7.88 -38.92
N ALA A 700 -23.47 -8.34 -38.55
CA ALA A 700 -23.75 -8.88 -37.22
C ALA A 700 -24.81 -9.98 -37.34
N SER A 701 -24.42 -11.21 -37.00
CA SER A 701 -25.31 -12.38 -37.00
C SER A 701 -26.29 -12.37 -35.82
N THR A 702 -27.19 -13.37 -35.77
CA THR A 702 -28.00 -13.64 -34.58
C THR A 702 -27.16 -13.99 -33.35
N LEU A 703 -25.98 -14.59 -33.52
CA LEU A 703 -25.02 -14.83 -32.44
C LEU A 703 -24.38 -13.53 -31.94
N ALA A 704 -24.02 -12.61 -32.85
CA ALA A 704 -23.58 -11.26 -32.45
C ALA A 704 -24.65 -10.56 -31.59
N GLY A 705 -25.93 -10.78 -31.88
CA GLY A 705 -27.08 -10.37 -31.06
C GLY A 705 -26.96 -10.72 -29.56
N ASN A 706 -26.29 -11.82 -29.20
CA ASN A 706 -26.11 -12.23 -27.80
C ASN A 706 -25.10 -11.36 -27.02
N PHE A 707 -24.16 -10.69 -27.70
CA PHE A 707 -23.27 -9.71 -27.06
C PHE A 707 -24.04 -8.43 -26.68
N PHE A 708 -25.02 -8.04 -27.51
CA PHE A 708 -25.93 -6.93 -27.22
C PHE A 708 -27.01 -7.29 -26.18
N SER A 709 -27.51 -8.53 -26.14
CA SER A 709 -28.56 -8.91 -25.17
C SER A 709 -28.03 -9.19 -23.74
N SER A 710 -26.83 -9.75 -23.62
CA SER A 710 -26.23 -10.19 -22.34
C SER A 710 -25.82 -9.07 -21.37
N GLY A 711 -25.84 -7.81 -21.81
CA GLY A 711 -25.31 -6.69 -21.03
C GLY A 711 -23.78 -6.52 -21.11
N ALA A 712 -23.07 -7.34 -21.90
CA ALA A 712 -21.62 -7.26 -22.08
C ALA A 712 -21.15 -5.89 -22.61
N TRP A 713 -22.01 -5.19 -23.37
CA TRP A 713 -21.82 -3.80 -23.82
C TRP A 713 -21.53 -2.78 -22.71
N ARG A 714 -21.82 -3.09 -21.44
CA ARG A 714 -21.40 -2.28 -20.27
C ARG A 714 -19.88 -2.19 -20.09
N SER A 715 -19.13 -3.16 -20.61
CA SER A 715 -17.66 -3.12 -20.64
C SER A 715 -17.12 -2.35 -21.85
N GLY A 716 -18.00 -1.94 -22.78
CA GLY A 716 -17.67 -1.58 -24.15
C GLY A 716 -17.78 -2.77 -25.11
N ILE A 717 -17.99 -2.49 -26.40
CA ILE A 717 -17.89 -3.45 -27.50
C ILE A 717 -16.64 -3.09 -28.31
N GLY A 718 -15.91 -4.10 -28.78
CA GLY A 718 -14.82 -3.93 -29.75
C GLY A 718 -15.28 -4.28 -31.17
N LEU A 719 -14.40 -4.06 -32.14
CA LEU A 719 -14.63 -4.38 -33.54
C LEU A 719 -13.45 -5.20 -34.06
N LEU A 720 -13.74 -6.28 -34.79
CA LEU A 720 -12.77 -7.01 -35.61
C LEU A 720 -13.03 -6.63 -37.07
N ALA A 721 -12.08 -5.97 -37.71
CA ALA A 721 -12.14 -5.56 -39.11
C ALA A 721 -11.09 -6.34 -39.93
N ILE A 722 -11.53 -6.93 -41.04
CA ILE A 722 -10.74 -7.76 -41.94
C ILE A 722 -10.70 -7.05 -43.29
N TYR A 723 -9.48 -6.84 -43.78
CA TYR A 723 -9.16 -6.23 -45.06
C TYR A 723 -8.57 -7.32 -45.96
N LEU A 724 -9.02 -7.37 -47.21
CA LEU A 724 -8.54 -8.29 -48.23
C LEU A 724 -8.24 -7.46 -49.49
N ASP A 725 -6.97 -7.43 -49.87
CA ASP A 725 -6.37 -6.72 -51.01
C ASP A 725 -6.53 -5.18 -51.03
N ASP A 726 -7.73 -4.63 -50.85
CA ASP A 726 -7.84 -3.22 -50.45
C ASP A 726 -7.54 -3.07 -48.96
N MET A 727 -6.42 -2.40 -48.66
CA MET A 727 -6.02 -2.06 -47.29
C MET A 727 -6.63 -0.73 -46.79
N ASN A 728 -7.54 -0.11 -47.56
CA ASN A 728 -8.26 1.11 -47.17
C ASN A 728 -9.67 0.78 -46.64
N SER A 729 -10.44 -0.04 -47.36
CA SER A 729 -11.82 -0.44 -47.03
C SER A 729 -11.85 -1.87 -46.48
N PRO A 730 -12.50 -2.14 -45.33
CA PRO A 730 -12.64 -3.50 -44.84
C PRO A 730 -13.55 -4.32 -45.76
N ALA A 731 -13.25 -5.60 -45.95
CA ALA A 731 -14.14 -6.56 -46.61
C ALA A 731 -15.23 -7.07 -45.64
N LEU A 732 -14.88 -7.18 -44.35
CA LEU A 732 -15.77 -7.61 -43.27
C LEU A 732 -15.42 -6.88 -41.98
N THR A 733 -16.43 -6.35 -41.28
CA THR A 733 -16.29 -5.88 -39.88
C THR A 733 -17.38 -6.53 -39.03
N VAL A 734 -17.00 -7.15 -37.90
CA VAL A 734 -17.93 -7.75 -36.94
C VAL A 734 -17.75 -7.17 -35.53
N PRO A 735 -18.83 -7.07 -34.72
CA PRO A 735 -18.72 -6.71 -33.31
C PRO A 735 -18.12 -7.88 -32.51
N LEU A 736 -17.03 -7.62 -31.79
CA LEU A 736 -16.31 -8.61 -31.00
C LEU A 736 -15.95 -8.04 -29.63
N ARG A 737 -16.14 -8.82 -28.55
CA ARG A 737 -15.54 -8.53 -27.25
C ARG A 737 -14.75 -9.72 -26.78
N ILE A 738 -13.47 -9.74 -27.12
CA ILE A 738 -12.63 -10.96 -27.05
C ILE A 738 -12.53 -11.54 -25.63
N GLU A 739 -12.54 -10.70 -24.59
CA GLU A 739 -12.56 -11.08 -23.16
C GLU A 739 -13.89 -11.68 -22.66
N ASN A 740 -14.97 -11.57 -23.42
CA ASN A 740 -16.26 -12.24 -23.19
C ASN A 740 -16.45 -13.43 -24.15
N THR A 741 -15.53 -13.60 -25.10
CA THR A 741 -15.56 -14.63 -26.15
C THR A 741 -14.62 -15.79 -25.79
N LEU A 742 -13.46 -15.45 -25.22
CA LEU A 742 -12.35 -16.33 -24.90
C LEU A 742 -11.95 -16.18 -23.43
N GLU A 743 -11.63 -17.30 -22.78
CA GLU A 743 -10.98 -17.38 -21.47
C GLU A 743 -9.49 -17.01 -21.61
N LEU A 744 -9.19 -15.71 -21.60
CA LEU A 744 -7.83 -15.18 -21.84
C LEU A 744 -7.00 -15.07 -20.57
N PHE A 745 -5.88 -15.81 -20.50
CA PHE A 745 -4.90 -15.67 -19.43
C PHE A 745 -4.11 -14.36 -19.60
N HIS A 746 -4.46 -13.32 -18.83
CA HIS A 746 -3.89 -11.96 -18.92
C HIS A 746 -4.13 -11.28 -20.27
N GLY A 747 -5.26 -11.57 -20.91
CA GLY A 747 -5.56 -11.00 -22.23
C GLY A 747 -4.70 -11.55 -23.37
N ARG A 748 -3.99 -12.66 -23.14
CA ARG A 748 -3.15 -13.33 -24.13
C ARG A 748 -3.78 -14.61 -24.68
N ALA A 749 -3.48 -14.90 -25.93
CA ALA A 749 -3.81 -16.14 -26.63
C ALA A 749 -2.65 -16.58 -27.51
N TRP A 750 -2.61 -17.85 -27.93
CA TRP A 750 -1.79 -18.24 -29.08
C TRP A 750 -2.39 -17.64 -30.35
N VAL A 751 -1.53 -17.27 -31.29
CA VAL A 751 -1.91 -16.74 -32.60
C VAL A 751 -1.22 -17.56 -33.68
N GLY A 752 -1.88 -17.73 -34.81
CA GLY A 752 -1.44 -18.66 -35.84
C GLY A 752 -2.48 -18.89 -36.93
N PHE A 753 -2.17 -19.82 -37.82
CA PHE A 753 -2.98 -20.25 -38.95
C PHE A 753 -3.43 -21.69 -38.75
N THR A 754 -4.50 -22.10 -39.42
CA THR A 754 -4.93 -23.50 -39.52
C THR A 754 -5.82 -23.67 -40.75
N GLY A 755 -5.89 -24.88 -41.29
CA GLY A 755 -6.60 -25.18 -42.52
C GLY A 755 -6.66 -26.68 -42.82
N ALA A 756 -7.42 -27.08 -43.83
CA ALA A 756 -7.56 -28.48 -44.22
C ALA A 756 -7.95 -28.66 -45.70
N THR A 757 -7.72 -29.87 -46.23
CA THR A 757 -8.16 -30.28 -47.56
C THR A 757 -9.41 -31.15 -47.47
N GLY A 758 -10.25 -31.09 -48.51
CA GLY A 758 -11.43 -31.93 -48.64
C GLY A 758 -11.09 -33.37 -49.10
N ALA A 759 -12.05 -34.28 -48.94
CA ALA A 759 -11.88 -35.67 -49.38
C ALA A 759 -11.90 -35.84 -50.92
N ASN A 760 -12.45 -34.87 -51.65
CA ASN A 760 -12.62 -34.91 -53.12
C ASN A 760 -12.09 -33.66 -53.86
N ALA A 761 -11.65 -32.64 -53.12
CA ALA A 761 -11.09 -31.38 -53.63
C ALA A 761 -10.04 -30.89 -52.62
N TRP A 762 -8.90 -30.42 -53.11
CA TRP A 762 -7.76 -30.05 -52.26
C TRP A 762 -6.98 -28.87 -52.86
N GLN A 763 -6.40 -28.07 -51.98
CA GLN A 763 -5.60 -26.87 -52.26
C GLN A 763 -4.53 -26.73 -51.17
N THR A 764 -3.40 -26.09 -51.48
CA THR A 764 -2.45 -25.56 -50.46
C THR A 764 -3.00 -24.38 -49.68
N LEU A 765 -2.27 -23.95 -48.66
CA LEU A 765 -2.43 -22.74 -47.86
C LEU A 765 -1.03 -22.24 -47.48
N ASP A 766 -0.26 -21.79 -48.48
CA ASP A 766 1.06 -21.21 -48.28
C ASP A 766 0.94 -19.84 -47.62
N ILE A 767 1.44 -19.68 -46.40
CA ILE A 767 1.65 -18.35 -45.83
C ILE A 767 3.03 -17.85 -46.30
N LEU A 768 3.05 -16.72 -47.01
CA LEU A 768 4.25 -16.17 -47.66
C LEU A 768 4.96 -15.14 -46.77
N SER A 769 4.18 -14.32 -46.06
CA SER A 769 4.66 -13.33 -45.08
C SER A 769 3.68 -13.21 -43.91
N TRP A 770 4.17 -12.81 -42.74
CA TRP A 770 3.34 -12.58 -41.54
C TRP A 770 3.97 -11.56 -40.59
N ASP A 771 3.21 -10.55 -40.16
CA ASP A 771 3.57 -9.69 -39.02
C ASP A 771 2.47 -9.63 -37.95
N PHE A 772 2.86 -9.19 -36.75
CA PHE A 772 1.91 -8.98 -35.66
C PHE A 772 2.30 -7.76 -34.81
N HIS A 773 1.28 -6.99 -34.45
CA HIS A 773 1.32 -5.85 -33.56
C HIS A 773 0.28 -6.02 -32.46
N SER A 774 0.69 -6.21 -31.20
CA SER A 774 -0.18 -5.91 -30.06
C SER A 774 -0.36 -4.39 -30.03
N LEU A 775 -1.58 -3.87 -30.23
CA LEU A 775 -1.84 -2.43 -30.29
C LEU A 775 -1.83 -1.78 -28.90
N ARG A 776 -2.13 -2.57 -27.86
CA ARG A 776 -1.96 -2.19 -26.44
C ARG A 776 -2.72 -0.92 -26.04
N HIS A 777 -3.96 -0.78 -26.55
CA HIS A 777 -4.86 0.32 -26.21
C HIS A 777 -5.50 0.16 -24.83
N ASN A 778 -5.69 1.29 -24.13
CA ASN A 778 -6.50 1.35 -22.93
C ASN A 778 -7.98 1.06 -23.26
N ILE A 779 -8.58 0.12 -22.52
CA ILE A 779 -9.97 -0.27 -22.69
C ILE A 779 -10.88 0.69 -21.90
N VAL A 780 -11.84 1.31 -22.59
CA VAL A 780 -12.76 2.28 -22.00
C VAL A 780 -14.02 1.56 -21.51
N SER A 781 -14.18 1.43 -20.20
CA SER A 781 -15.46 1.05 -19.60
C SER A 781 -16.36 2.27 -19.44
N THR A 782 -17.59 2.20 -19.94
CA THR A 782 -18.59 3.27 -19.76
C THR A 782 -19.37 3.04 -18.46
N PRO A 783 -19.46 4.04 -17.56
CA PRO A 783 -20.26 3.90 -16.34
C PRO A 783 -21.74 3.72 -16.69
N GLN A 784 -22.47 2.99 -15.84
CA GLN A 784 -23.87 2.67 -16.07
C GLN A 784 -24.72 3.94 -16.28
N LEU A 785 -25.34 4.07 -17.45
CA LEU A 785 -26.49 4.96 -17.63
C LEU A 785 -27.60 4.49 -16.68
N LEU A 786 -27.87 5.32 -15.66
CA LEU A 786 -29.03 5.17 -14.79
C LEU A 786 -30.27 5.52 -15.61
N VAL A 787 -30.92 4.51 -16.18
CA VAL A 787 -32.27 4.64 -16.74
C VAL A 787 -33.23 4.85 -15.58
N THR A 788 -33.59 6.12 -15.35
CA THR A 788 -34.52 6.60 -14.32
C THR A 788 -35.98 6.50 -14.76
#